data_AF-R6D2I2-F1
#
_entry.id   AF-R6D2I2-F1
#
_cell.length_a   1.000
_cell.length_b   1.000
_cell.length_c   1.000
_cell.angle_alpha   90.00
_cell.angle_beta   90.00
_cell.angle_gamma   90.00
#
_symmetry.space_group_name_H-M   'P 1'
#
loop_
_entity.id
_entity.type
_entity.pdbx_description
1 polymer ?
#
loop_
_entity_poly.entity_id
_entity_poly.type
_entity_poly.pdbx_seq_one_letter_code
_entity_poly.pdbx_strand_id
1 'polypeptide(L)'
;MRYFLFILLAGLFSACSADDDSNAAATAAKLEVSKNEVKLSNVNGSFTINITATSEWTAEVTSTGGWLSISKNSGEGNGDLRLFFTENTDGPKRTGTVKVSMTGAGSTLEQEISVEQLGADPDILFDCSSDPLPFREGTFVCKVVANVEWDVDIAEEYNWIKLKETTPRTRSFATDEVTFTVDANANQEDRTAILAFNSVGDYTLQRILKVTQDGVSGKVTIEQDEYILPYKFRTLVISAPQGENPVDYDASISETWITQDKRNSTTDEVVLNIEDNSNSPLPRTATVKILDKTLTIFQYGRPDTSIGDDTSTSILAFPGAEGGGRFTTGGRGGEIYHVTTLADYNQNETPVEGSLRYGVEKSNQPRTIVFDVSGVIELKRGLYLNEFPNLSIIGQTAPGDGITLKNYNFTFNLAKDPAKGAGSSLNAIVRFLRCRPGDQHADYGEDAIGGRYFKDAIIDHVTASWSVDETLTFYGVQNFTAQWCIASESLNLSNHAKGAHGYGAMFSGDNASFHHILLAHHGSRCPRISDLSAPGTQESFDFTGYFDVRNNVYYNWSGRGQGSYGGKYATFNLTNCYYKPGPATGTNNRSYRVLSSDPTARAYINGNYVAGSSDVTADNWTRGIWEQFDSSLGTVPEAEKQAMKMADYQPYSKVTNHTAIQAYDKVLEYAGASLRRDVIDQRVIREVKEGTYTYIGSKPEEDGKDKQLGLIDTVADTEGYVPVKSLTLWPDTDGDGIPDIWEEAYGLNPNDPSDAWQINSSVDPNGRYPNIEVYFHNLVQHIIYYQNQGGVVMEKK
;
A
#
# COMPACT_ATOMS: atom_id res chain seq x y z
N MET A 1 -17.31 38.52 -41.60
CA MET A 1 -18.27 39.56 -41.13
C MET A 1 -18.30 39.46 -39.62
N ARG A 2 -18.18 40.48 -38.77
CA ARG A 2 -17.86 41.92 -38.85
C ARG A 2 -17.45 42.21 -37.39
N TYR A 3 -16.32 42.87 -37.14
CA TYR A 3 -16.14 43.62 -35.90
C TYR A 3 -15.49 44.95 -36.20
N PHE A 4 -16.30 46.01 -36.11
CA PHE A 4 -15.88 47.37 -35.82
C PHE A 4 -17.08 48.11 -35.19
N LEU A 5 -16.76 48.86 -34.11
CA LEU A 5 -17.48 50.02 -33.55
C LEU A 5 -18.68 49.78 -32.62
N PHE A 6 -18.57 50.09 -31.31
CA PHE A 6 -18.83 51.43 -30.75
C PHE A 6 -18.57 51.50 -29.23
N ILE A 7 -18.10 52.66 -28.78
CA ILE A 7 -18.01 53.14 -27.39
C ILE A 7 -19.21 54.07 -27.09
N LEU A 8 -19.58 54.16 -25.80
CA LEU A 8 -20.42 55.15 -25.09
C LEU A 8 -21.95 55.03 -25.22
N LEU A 9 -22.63 54.64 -24.12
CA LEU A 9 -23.58 55.46 -23.35
C LEU A 9 -24.25 54.59 -22.25
N ALA A 10 -24.02 54.89 -20.97
CA ALA A 10 -24.98 54.58 -19.90
C ALA A 10 -24.63 55.37 -18.63
N GLY A 11 -25.39 56.43 -18.39
CA GLY A 11 -25.44 57.16 -17.12
C GLY A 11 -26.68 58.04 -17.10
N LEU A 12 -27.37 58.05 -15.95
CA LEU A 12 -28.66 58.70 -15.58
C LEU A 12 -29.87 57.75 -15.69
N PHE A 13 -30.71 57.48 -14.69
CA PHE A 13 -31.07 58.15 -13.43
C PHE A 13 -31.49 57.12 -12.37
N SER A 14 -31.15 57.36 -11.09
CA SER A 14 -32.07 57.13 -9.97
C SER A 14 -31.62 58.01 -8.81
N ALA A 15 -32.56 58.75 -8.24
CA ALA A 15 -32.36 59.87 -7.35
C ALA A 15 -32.56 59.48 -5.87
N CYS A 16 -31.73 60.12 -5.03
CA CYS A 16 -32.00 60.61 -3.68
C CYS A 16 -32.51 59.65 -2.58
N SER A 17 -31.64 59.38 -1.61
CA SER A 17 -31.92 59.75 -0.20
C SER A 17 -30.62 60.07 0.54
N ALA A 18 -30.62 61.18 1.26
CA ALA A 18 -29.51 61.73 2.04
C ALA A 18 -29.35 61.03 3.40
N ASP A 19 -28.12 60.86 3.88
CA ASP A 19 -27.54 61.66 4.97
C ASP A 19 -26.14 61.15 5.36
N ASP A 20 -25.35 62.09 5.86
CA ASP A 20 -23.95 62.04 6.33
C ASP A 20 -23.55 60.78 7.14
N ASP A 21 -22.37 60.22 6.89
CA ASP A 21 -21.16 60.59 7.64
C ASP A 21 -19.93 59.75 7.24
N SER A 22 -18.78 60.40 7.36
CA SER A 22 -17.42 59.94 7.08
C SER A 22 -17.07 58.45 7.26
N ASN A 23 -16.64 57.80 6.18
CA ASN A 23 -15.53 56.84 6.24
C ASN A 23 -14.88 56.74 4.85
N ALA A 24 -13.83 57.52 4.61
CA ALA A 24 -13.00 57.39 3.44
C ALA A 24 -12.36 55.99 3.46
N ALA A 25 -12.89 55.07 2.65
CA ALA A 25 -12.22 53.81 2.38
C ALA A 25 -10.86 54.15 1.77
N ALA A 26 -9.78 53.91 2.53
CA ALA A 26 -8.42 54.06 2.03
C ALA A 26 -8.28 53.18 0.80
N THR A 27 -8.17 53.80 -0.38
CA THR A 27 -7.90 53.10 -1.63
C THR A 27 -6.54 52.42 -1.46
N ALA A 28 -6.48 51.10 -1.60
CA ALA A 28 -5.23 50.36 -1.45
C ALA A 28 -4.17 50.96 -2.40
N ALA A 29 -2.97 51.20 -1.89
CA ALA A 29 -1.87 51.71 -2.70
C ALA A 29 -1.61 50.76 -3.87
N LYS A 30 -1.67 51.27 -5.10
CA LYS A 30 -1.46 50.51 -6.33
C LYS A 30 -0.51 51.27 -7.25
N LEU A 31 0.51 50.58 -7.76
CA LEU A 31 1.43 51.08 -8.80
C LEU A 31 1.70 49.94 -9.79
N GLU A 32 1.29 50.11 -11.03
CA GLU A 32 1.51 49.17 -12.13
C GLU A 32 1.99 49.92 -13.38
N VAL A 33 2.84 49.29 -14.17
CA VAL A 33 3.29 49.80 -15.47
C VAL A 33 2.80 48.88 -16.58
N SER A 34 2.50 49.42 -17.76
CA SER A 34 1.96 48.63 -18.87
C SER A 34 2.95 47.64 -19.47
N LYS A 35 4.25 47.82 -19.20
CA LYS A 35 5.33 46.89 -19.54
C LYS A 35 6.49 47.03 -18.56
N ASN A 36 7.01 45.91 -18.06
CA ASN A 36 8.21 45.84 -17.24
C ASN A 36 9.48 45.63 -18.08
N GLU A 37 9.33 45.27 -19.36
CA GLU A 37 10.42 45.14 -20.31
C GLU A 37 10.08 45.82 -21.63
N VAL A 38 11.06 46.51 -22.21
CA VAL A 38 10.96 47.19 -23.51
C VAL A 38 12.12 46.74 -24.37
N LYS A 39 11.82 46.11 -25.51
CA LYS A 39 12.84 45.73 -26.51
C LYS A 39 12.77 46.71 -27.68
N LEU A 40 13.91 47.26 -28.06
CA LEU A 40 14.03 48.36 -29.01
C LEU A 40 15.00 48.00 -30.14
N SER A 41 14.69 48.48 -31.34
CA SER A 41 15.63 48.46 -32.46
C SER A 41 16.78 49.46 -32.23
N ASN A 42 17.83 49.34 -33.03
CA ASN A 42 19.02 50.17 -32.90
C ASN A 42 18.81 51.65 -33.29
N VAL A 43 17.67 52.01 -33.88
CA VAL A 43 17.38 53.40 -34.28
C VAL A 43 16.92 54.27 -33.10
N ASN A 44 17.10 55.59 -33.22
CA ASN A 44 16.53 56.52 -32.26
C ASN A 44 14.99 56.48 -32.30
N GLY A 45 14.36 56.87 -31.19
CA GLY A 45 12.91 56.88 -31.12
C GLY A 45 12.38 57.14 -29.73
N SER A 46 11.12 56.76 -29.54
CA SER A 46 10.45 56.88 -28.26
C SER A 46 9.46 55.75 -28.06
N PHE A 47 9.27 55.33 -26.81
CA PHE A 47 8.30 54.29 -26.42
C PHE A 47 7.46 54.80 -25.24
N THR A 48 6.15 54.62 -25.27
CA THR A 48 5.26 55.09 -24.19
C THR A 48 4.87 53.93 -23.28
N ILE A 49 5.11 54.09 -21.99
CA ILE A 49 4.64 53.21 -20.91
C ILE A 49 3.46 53.88 -20.23
N ASN A 50 2.34 53.18 -20.06
CA ASN A 50 1.24 53.69 -19.24
C ASN A 50 1.47 53.25 -17.79
N ILE A 51 1.32 54.18 -16.86
CA ILE A 51 1.42 53.99 -15.42
C ILE A 51 0.01 54.06 -14.84
N THR A 52 -0.36 53.06 -14.07
CA THR A 52 -1.58 53.05 -13.26
C THR A 52 -1.17 53.23 -11.81
N ALA A 53 -1.58 54.33 -11.18
CA ALA A 53 -1.16 54.68 -9.83
C ALA A 53 -2.32 55.30 -9.03
N THR A 54 -2.33 55.07 -7.72
CA THR A 54 -3.34 55.63 -6.80
C THR A 54 -2.90 56.94 -6.12
N SER A 55 -1.66 57.38 -6.34
CA SER A 55 -1.08 58.60 -5.75
C SER A 55 0.01 59.17 -6.66
N GLU A 56 0.69 60.22 -6.20
CA GLU A 56 1.86 60.78 -6.87
C GLU A 56 2.99 59.76 -6.97
N TRP A 57 3.59 59.65 -8.16
CA TRP A 57 4.71 58.78 -8.45
C TRP A 57 5.86 59.59 -9.06
N THR A 58 7.07 59.09 -8.86
CA THR A 58 8.31 59.59 -9.44
C THR A 58 8.90 58.55 -10.38
N ALA A 59 9.58 58.99 -11.43
CA ALA A 59 10.30 58.12 -12.35
C ALA A 59 11.73 58.63 -12.57
N GLU A 60 12.68 57.72 -12.63
CA GLU A 60 14.09 58.04 -12.91
C GLU A 60 14.75 56.96 -13.76
N VAL A 61 15.71 57.37 -14.60
CA VAL A 61 16.59 56.44 -15.31
C VAL A 61 17.74 56.10 -14.36
N THR A 62 17.88 54.82 -13.99
CA THR A 62 18.83 54.38 -12.96
C THR A 62 20.17 53.88 -13.51
N SER A 63 20.33 53.75 -14.83
CA SER A 63 21.58 53.32 -15.47
C SER A 63 22.13 54.32 -16.51
N THR A 64 23.46 54.42 -16.55
CA THR A 64 24.23 55.69 -16.73
C THR A 64 24.85 55.89 -18.12
N GLY A 65 24.09 55.67 -19.20
CA GLY A 65 24.61 55.77 -20.57
C GLY A 65 24.27 57.06 -21.35
N GLY A 66 23.43 57.95 -20.81
CA GLY A 66 22.97 59.19 -21.50
C GLY A 66 22.10 58.98 -22.74
N TRP A 67 22.00 57.74 -23.24
CA TRP A 67 21.26 57.38 -24.44
C TRP A 67 19.76 57.21 -24.21
N LEU A 68 19.33 56.98 -22.97
CA LEU A 68 17.93 56.80 -22.54
C LEU A 68 17.51 57.98 -21.65
N SER A 69 16.34 58.56 -21.92
CA SER A 69 15.75 59.63 -21.13
C SER A 69 14.23 59.47 -21.04
N ILE A 70 13.59 60.20 -20.12
CA ILE A 70 12.15 60.13 -19.85
C ILE A 70 11.49 61.49 -20.06
N SER A 71 10.22 61.50 -20.48
CA SER A 71 9.47 62.74 -20.74
C SER A 71 9.19 63.59 -19.51
N LYS A 72 9.07 62.96 -18.34
CA LYS A 72 8.80 63.59 -17.05
C LYS A 72 9.33 62.70 -15.93
N ASN A 73 9.69 63.30 -14.81
CA ASN A 73 10.23 62.62 -13.62
C ASN A 73 9.19 62.42 -12.51
N SER A 74 7.95 62.86 -12.72
CA SER A 74 6.82 62.62 -11.81
C SER A 74 5.48 62.67 -12.53
N GLY A 75 4.44 62.17 -11.86
CA GLY A 75 3.04 62.29 -12.25
C GLY A 75 2.11 62.01 -11.07
N GLU A 76 0.82 62.27 -11.26
CA GLU A 76 -0.23 62.04 -10.27
C GLU A 76 -1.29 61.10 -10.85
N GLY A 77 -1.63 60.04 -10.12
CA GLY A 77 -2.60 59.05 -10.58
C GLY A 77 -2.14 58.33 -11.85
N ASN A 78 -3.11 57.88 -12.66
CA ASN A 78 -2.81 57.25 -13.95
C ASN A 78 -2.17 58.26 -14.91
N GLY A 79 -1.11 57.86 -15.61
CA GLY A 79 -0.42 58.72 -16.56
C GLY A 79 0.47 57.96 -17.52
N ASP A 80 1.04 58.65 -18.50
CA ASP A 80 1.96 58.08 -19.47
C ASP A 80 3.41 58.50 -19.17
N LEU A 81 4.37 57.59 -19.31
CA LEU A 81 5.80 57.85 -19.24
C LEU A 81 6.42 57.51 -20.59
N ARG A 82 6.85 58.54 -21.32
CA ARG A 82 7.47 58.34 -22.63
C ARG A 82 8.97 58.28 -22.47
N LEU A 83 9.54 57.13 -22.84
CA LEU A 83 10.96 56.88 -22.93
C LEU A 83 11.46 57.44 -24.27
N PHE A 84 12.57 58.17 -24.27
CA PHE A 84 13.28 58.60 -25.47
C PHE A 84 14.65 57.95 -25.49
N PHE A 85 15.03 57.42 -26.64
CA PHE A 85 16.31 56.74 -26.81
C PHE A 85 16.99 57.21 -28.08
N THR A 86 18.31 57.38 -27.99
CA THR A 86 19.15 57.70 -29.14
C THR A 86 19.45 56.45 -29.96
N GLU A 87 20.00 56.64 -31.15
CA GLU A 87 20.46 55.53 -31.99
C GLU A 87 21.63 54.82 -31.27
N ASN A 88 21.71 53.50 -31.42
CA ASN A 88 22.82 52.70 -30.95
C ASN A 88 23.65 52.25 -32.16
N THR A 89 24.67 53.02 -32.49
CA THR A 89 25.61 52.70 -33.57
C THR A 89 26.78 51.83 -33.12
N ASP A 90 26.87 51.54 -31.80
CA ASP A 90 27.87 50.64 -31.25
C ASP A 90 27.56 49.20 -31.65
N GLY A 91 28.59 48.37 -31.79
CA GLY A 91 28.45 46.93 -32.09
C GLY A 91 27.46 46.23 -31.17
N PRO A 92 27.73 46.14 -29.86
CA PRO A 92 26.86 45.39 -28.96
C PRO A 92 25.52 46.08 -28.67
N LYS A 93 24.52 45.27 -28.33
CA LYS A 93 23.29 45.76 -27.70
C LYS A 93 23.59 46.42 -26.35
N ARG A 94 22.75 47.36 -25.94
CA ARG A 94 22.87 48.08 -24.66
C ARG A 94 21.60 47.96 -23.83
N THR A 95 21.74 48.05 -22.52
CA THR A 95 20.63 47.94 -21.57
C THR A 95 20.50 49.20 -20.72
N GLY A 96 19.27 49.48 -20.31
CA GLY A 96 18.87 50.65 -19.54
C GLY A 96 17.77 50.26 -18.57
N THR A 97 17.63 51.02 -17.48
CA THR A 97 16.61 50.74 -16.47
C THR A 97 15.92 52.03 -16.09
N VAL A 98 14.59 51.98 -16.04
CA VAL A 98 13.75 53.08 -15.54
C VAL A 98 13.01 52.58 -14.32
N LYS A 99 13.22 53.26 -13.20
CA LYS A 99 12.54 52.96 -11.94
C LYS A 99 11.38 53.92 -11.77
N VAL A 100 10.20 53.38 -11.46
CA VAL A 100 9.00 54.15 -11.10
C VAL A 100 8.67 53.83 -9.64
N SER A 101 8.54 54.85 -8.81
CA SER A 101 8.28 54.73 -7.38
C SER A 101 7.08 55.55 -6.97
N MET A 102 6.25 55.02 -6.08
CA MET A 102 5.10 55.72 -5.49
C MET A 102 5.19 55.58 -3.96
N THR A 103 5.15 56.69 -3.25
CA THR A 103 5.23 56.71 -1.78
C THR A 103 3.92 57.24 -1.21
N GLY A 104 3.20 56.40 -0.44
CA GLY A 104 1.92 56.78 0.16
C GLY A 104 1.60 55.96 1.42
N ALA A 105 0.98 56.60 2.42
CA ALA A 105 0.46 55.97 3.64
C ALA A 105 1.40 54.96 4.36
N GLY A 106 2.70 55.23 4.39
CA GLY A 106 3.68 54.44 5.14
C GLY A 106 4.38 53.31 4.37
N SER A 107 4.15 53.14 3.06
CA SER A 107 4.87 52.19 2.20
C SER A 107 5.36 52.84 0.89
N THR A 108 6.41 52.26 0.30
CA THR A 108 6.91 52.62 -1.05
C THR A 108 6.69 51.43 -1.96
N LEU A 109 5.96 51.64 -3.06
CA LEU A 109 5.83 50.68 -4.15
C LEU A 109 6.79 51.07 -5.27
N GLU A 110 7.47 50.09 -5.84
CA GLU A 110 8.44 50.30 -6.91
C GLU A 110 8.15 49.35 -8.07
N GLN A 111 8.32 49.85 -9.28
CA GLN A 111 8.30 49.07 -10.52
C GLN A 111 9.58 49.37 -11.29
N GLU A 112 10.20 48.33 -11.82
CA GLU A 112 11.41 48.44 -12.63
C GLU A 112 11.09 48.10 -14.08
N ILE A 113 11.47 49.00 -14.99
CA ILE A 113 11.31 48.83 -16.43
C ILE A 113 12.70 48.61 -17.03
N SER A 114 12.98 47.39 -17.48
CA SER A 114 14.19 47.05 -18.21
C SER A 114 14.04 47.42 -19.69
N VAL A 115 15.02 48.13 -20.24
CA VAL A 115 15.04 48.58 -21.64
C VAL A 115 16.26 47.96 -22.31
N GLU A 116 16.05 47.11 -23.30
CA GLU A 116 17.12 46.59 -24.15
C GLU A 116 17.03 47.19 -25.55
N GLN A 117 18.13 47.74 -26.05
CA GLN A 117 18.22 48.29 -27.39
C GLN A 117 19.29 47.55 -28.19
N LEU A 118 18.93 47.06 -29.38
CA LEU A 118 19.87 46.47 -30.33
C LEU A 118 21.03 47.43 -30.66
N GLY A 119 22.19 46.87 -31.01
CA GLY A 119 23.33 47.60 -31.59
C GLY A 119 23.45 47.39 -33.09
N ALA A 120 24.62 47.65 -33.64
CA ALA A 120 24.96 47.36 -35.03
C ALA A 120 25.28 45.87 -35.28
N ASP A 121 25.70 45.12 -34.25
CA ASP A 121 25.93 43.68 -34.35
C ASP A 121 24.60 42.94 -34.55
N PRO A 122 24.55 41.92 -35.44
CA PRO A 122 23.34 41.14 -35.65
C PRO A 122 22.84 40.47 -34.36
N ASP A 123 21.62 40.78 -33.95
CA ASP A 123 20.97 40.19 -32.77
C ASP A 123 19.43 40.16 -32.93
N ILE A 124 18.75 39.36 -32.09
CA ILE A 124 17.30 39.13 -32.06
C ILE A 124 16.83 39.27 -30.60
N LEU A 125 15.78 40.05 -30.36
CA LEU A 125 15.11 40.21 -29.06
C LEU A 125 13.65 39.78 -29.15
N PHE A 126 13.12 39.24 -28.05
CA PHE A 126 11.71 38.84 -27.93
C PHE A 126 10.94 39.79 -27.01
N ASP A 127 9.80 40.27 -27.49
CA ASP A 127 8.85 41.08 -26.74
C ASP A 127 7.49 40.36 -26.72
N CYS A 128 7.34 39.48 -25.72
CA CYS A 128 6.17 38.65 -25.46
C CYS A 128 6.04 38.33 -23.97
N SER A 129 4.89 37.81 -23.52
CA SER A 129 4.74 37.36 -22.13
C SER A 129 5.63 36.16 -21.83
N SER A 130 6.16 36.10 -20.61
CA SER A 130 6.85 34.92 -20.05
C SER A 130 5.92 34.00 -19.25
N ASP A 131 4.66 34.41 -19.05
CA ASP A 131 3.68 33.62 -18.31
C ASP A 131 3.32 32.35 -19.10
N PRO A 132 3.07 31.21 -18.43
CA PRO A 132 2.56 30.02 -19.08
C PRO A 132 1.26 30.29 -19.85
N LEU A 133 1.13 29.62 -20.98
CA LEU A 133 -0.10 29.63 -21.77
C LEU A 133 -1.17 28.77 -21.09
N PRO A 134 -2.45 29.13 -21.18
CA PRO A 134 -3.53 28.27 -20.69
C PRO A 134 -3.49 26.89 -21.35
N PHE A 135 -3.89 25.84 -20.62
CA PHE A 135 -4.00 24.47 -21.14
C PHE A 135 -4.95 24.35 -22.36
N ARG A 136 -5.82 25.33 -22.59
CA ARG A 136 -6.75 25.36 -23.73
C ARG A 136 -6.03 25.66 -25.03
N GLU A 137 -6.63 25.23 -26.15
CA GLU A 137 -6.17 25.65 -27.47
C GLU A 137 -6.26 27.17 -27.61
N GLY A 138 -5.34 27.76 -28.38
CA GLY A 138 -5.28 29.21 -28.53
C GLY A 138 -4.20 29.69 -29.48
N THR A 139 -3.85 30.97 -29.31
CA THR A 139 -2.78 31.60 -30.07
C THR A 139 -1.80 32.30 -29.14
N PHE A 140 -0.51 32.15 -29.43
CA PHE A 140 0.56 32.87 -28.78
C PHE A 140 1.17 33.87 -29.76
N VAL A 141 1.33 35.13 -29.35
CA VAL A 141 1.89 36.19 -30.19
C VAL A 141 3.20 36.68 -29.57
N CYS A 142 4.26 36.71 -30.36
CA CYS A 142 5.56 37.23 -29.98
C CYS A 142 6.03 38.31 -30.94
N LYS A 143 6.43 39.48 -30.41
CA LYS A 143 7.09 40.50 -31.22
C LYS A 143 8.59 40.24 -31.25
N VAL A 144 9.14 40.08 -32.44
CA VAL A 144 10.56 39.81 -32.68
C VAL A 144 11.20 41.11 -33.17
N VAL A 145 12.14 41.63 -32.38
CA VAL A 145 12.90 42.84 -32.74
C VAL A 145 14.28 42.38 -33.24
N ALA A 146 14.56 42.56 -34.52
CA ALA A 146 15.81 42.09 -35.12
C ALA A 146 16.40 43.11 -36.11
N ASN A 147 17.73 43.16 -36.16
CA ASN A 147 18.49 43.89 -37.19
C ASN A 147 19.10 42.93 -38.25
N VAL A 148 18.78 41.64 -38.16
CA VAL A 148 19.22 40.57 -39.06
C VAL A 148 18.01 39.81 -39.59
N GLU A 149 18.11 39.27 -40.81
CA GLU A 149 17.10 38.33 -41.32
C GLU A 149 17.18 37.03 -40.50
N TRP A 150 16.03 36.46 -40.16
CA TRP A 150 15.94 35.29 -39.30
C TRP A 150 14.85 34.33 -39.78
N ASP A 151 15.00 33.06 -39.40
CA ASP A 151 14.01 32.00 -39.56
C ASP A 151 13.77 31.30 -38.21
N VAL A 152 12.57 30.74 -38.02
CA VAL A 152 12.20 30.03 -36.78
C VAL A 152 12.13 28.54 -37.04
N ASP A 153 12.92 27.79 -36.27
CA ASP A 153 12.91 26.34 -36.27
C ASP A 153 12.20 25.81 -35.02
N ILE A 154 11.27 24.90 -35.23
CA ILE A 154 10.49 24.24 -34.18
C ILE A 154 10.65 22.74 -34.41
N ALA A 155 11.34 22.08 -33.48
CA ALA A 155 11.58 20.64 -33.57
C ALA A 155 10.26 19.85 -33.65
N GLU A 156 10.26 18.73 -34.38
CA GLU A 156 9.06 17.90 -34.60
C GLU A 156 8.40 17.42 -33.29
N GLU A 157 9.18 17.30 -32.20
CA GLU A 157 8.68 16.95 -30.85
C GLU A 157 7.76 18.02 -30.24
N TYR A 158 7.84 19.28 -30.70
CA TYR A 158 6.98 20.39 -30.26
C TYR A 158 5.81 20.64 -31.23
N ASN A 159 5.29 19.58 -31.85
CA ASN A 159 4.19 19.67 -32.82
C ASN A 159 2.88 20.27 -32.28
N TRP A 160 2.78 20.58 -30.99
CA TRP A 160 1.64 21.25 -30.38
C TRP A 160 1.66 22.77 -30.52
N ILE A 161 2.81 23.37 -30.85
CA ILE A 161 2.94 24.80 -31.19
C ILE A 161 3.44 24.94 -32.62
N LYS A 162 2.69 25.68 -33.45
CA LYS A 162 2.98 25.82 -34.88
C LYS A 162 2.91 27.27 -35.29
N LEU A 163 3.76 27.67 -36.23
CA LEU A 163 3.66 28.99 -36.85
C LEU A 163 2.36 29.09 -37.67
N LYS A 164 1.53 30.12 -37.41
CA LYS A 164 0.17 30.24 -37.97
C LYS A 164 0.15 30.67 -39.45
N GLU A 165 1.04 31.56 -39.86
CA GLU A 165 1.20 32.03 -41.25
C GLU A 165 2.69 32.25 -41.57
N THR A 166 3.08 32.10 -42.83
CA THR A 166 4.45 32.33 -43.28
C THR A 166 4.84 33.78 -43.04
N THR A 167 5.95 33.99 -42.33
CA THR A 167 6.55 35.30 -42.05
C THR A 167 6.63 36.12 -43.34
N PRO A 168 6.23 37.41 -43.36
CA PRO A 168 6.68 38.27 -44.44
C PRO A 168 8.21 38.23 -44.43
N ARG A 169 8.84 37.92 -45.58
CA ARG A 169 10.29 38.10 -45.76
C ARG A 169 10.59 39.60 -45.60
N THR A 170 10.80 40.05 -44.38
CA THR A 170 11.11 41.44 -44.08
C THR A 170 12.60 41.64 -44.25
N ARG A 171 12.94 42.59 -45.13
CA ARG A 171 14.31 43.08 -45.24
C ARG A 171 14.68 43.72 -43.90
N SER A 172 15.91 43.48 -43.45
CA SER A 172 16.53 43.96 -42.20
C SER A 172 15.97 45.29 -41.65
N PHE A 173 15.89 45.38 -40.31
CA PHE A 173 15.46 46.54 -39.49
C PHE A 173 13.95 46.68 -39.23
N ALA A 174 13.26 45.61 -38.83
CA ALA A 174 11.84 45.65 -38.46
C ALA A 174 11.55 44.98 -37.11
N THR A 175 10.45 45.40 -36.47
CA THR A 175 9.79 44.64 -35.41
C THR A 175 8.66 43.86 -36.04
N ASP A 176 8.77 42.53 -36.02
CA ASP A 176 7.81 41.62 -36.65
C ASP A 176 6.90 40.98 -35.59
N GLU A 177 5.60 40.90 -35.86
CA GLU A 177 4.65 40.22 -34.98
C GLU A 177 4.43 38.78 -35.48
N VAL A 178 4.89 37.80 -34.70
CA VAL A 178 4.87 36.38 -35.04
C VAL A 178 3.75 35.71 -34.25
N THR A 179 2.84 35.04 -34.95
CA THR A 179 1.71 34.34 -34.31
C THR A 179 1.86 32.83 -34.45
N PHE A 180 1.74 32.14 -33.32
CA PHE A 180 1.74 30.69 -33.22
C PHE A 180 0.34 30.18 -32.88
N THR A 181 -0.11 29.10 -33.51
CA THR A 181 -1.23 28.28 -33.03
C THR A 181 -0.73 27.32 -31.97
N VAL A 182 -1.48 27.18 -30.89
CA VAL A 182 -1.15 26.33 -29.75
C VAL A 182 -2.31 25.36 -29.54
N ASP A 183 -2.04 24.07 -29.70
CA ASP A 183 -3.00 23.00 -29.45
C ASP A 183 -3.29 22.90 -27.94
N ALA A 184 -4.42 22.31 -27.53
CA ALA A 184 -4.72 22.11 -26.12
C ALA A 184 -3.74 21.12 -25.46
N ASN A 185 -3.40 21.35 -24.19
CA ASN A 185 -2.69 20.40 -23.33
C ASN A 185 -3.70 19.64 -22.48
N ALA A 186 -4.06 18.44 -22.93
CA ALA A 186 -4.97 17.55 -22.19
C ALA A 186 -4.27 16.77 -21.05
N ASN A 187 -2.94 16.90 -20.93
CA ASN A 187 -2.18 16.28 -19.85
C ASN A 187 -2.18 17.19 -18.63
N GLN A 188 -2.00 16.61 -17.43
CA GLN A 188 -1.90 17.39 -16.20
C GLN A 188 -0.54 18.05 -15.97
N GLU A 189 0.48 17.60 -16.71
CA GLU A 189 1.82 18.18 -16.63
C GLU A 189 1.94 19.33 -17.60
N ASP A 190 2.61 20.39 -17.15
CA ASP A 190 3.00 21.50 -18.01
C ASP A 190 3.95 20.99 -19.09
N ARG A 191 3.82 21.53 -20.30
CA ARG A 191 4.71 21.23 -21.41
C ARG A 191 5.43 22.48 -21.87
N THR A 192 6.70 22.34 -22.25
CA THR A 192 7.53 23.46 -22.71
C THR A 192 8.11 23.16 -24.09
N ALA A 193 7.96 24.12 -25.00
CA ALA A 193 8.55 24.09 -26.33
C ALA A 193 9.75 25.03 -26.38
N ILE A 194 10.74 24.66 -27.19
CA ILE A 194 11.92 25.46 -27.49
C ILE A 194 11.79 25.93 -28.94
N LEU A 195 11.62 27.24 -29.14
CA LEU A 195 11.57 27.87 -30.45
C LEU A 195 12.93 28.50 -30.76
N ALA A 196 13.61 28.03 -31.80
CA ALA A 196 14.95 28.48 -32.17
C ALA A 196 14.90 29.47 -33.32
N PHE A 197 15.24 30.73 -33.06
CA PHE A 197 15.33 31.79 -34.06
C PHE A 197 16.77 31.88 -34.55
N ASN A 198 17.00 31.54 -35.82
CA ASN A 198 18.32 31.46 -36.44
C ASN A 198 18.48 32.58 -37.47
N SER A 199 19.65 33.22 -37.53
CA SER A 199 19.93 34.18 -38.61
C SER A 199 20.06 33.50 -39.97
N VAL A 200 19.67 34.20 -41.03
CA VAL A 200 19.80 33.78 -42.42
C VAL A 200 21.02 34.44 -43.06
N GLY A 201 21.86 33.66 -43.76
CA GLY A 201 23.04 34.14 -44.48
C GLY A 201 24.37 33.74 -43.83
N ASP A 202 25.44 34.49 -44.13
CA ASP A 202 26.82 34.15 -43.74
C ASP A 202 27.11 34.35 -42.23
N TYR A 203 26.23 35.06 -41.52
CA TYR A 203 26.35 35.27 -40.08
C TYR A 203 25.55 34.20 -39.33
N THR A 204 26.17 33.57 -38.33
CA THR A 204 25.55 32.51 -37.52
C THR A 204 25.17 33.02 -36.13
N LEU A 205 23.87 33.23 -35.91
CA LEU A 205 23.26 33.63 -34.65
C LEU A 205 22.07 32.71 -34.35
N GLN A 206 21.92 32.32 -33.09
CA GLN A 206 20.73 31.65 -32.60
C GLN A 206 20.23 32.32 -31.31
N ARG A 207 18.90 32.46 -31.19
CA ARG A 207 18.20 32.86 -29.97
C ARG A 207 17.07 31.89 -29.68
N ILE A 208 16.89 31.56 -28.42
CA ILE A 208 15.92 30.58 -27.96
C ILE A 208 14.81 31.27 -27.20
N LEU A 209 13.56 31.01 -27.61
CA LEU A 209 12.36 31.35 -26.85
C LEU A 209 11.77 30.07 -26.27
N LYS A 210 11.63 30.01 -24.94
CA LYS A 210 10.93 28.92 -24.25
C LYS A 210 9.47 29.32 -24.07
N VAL A 211 8.55 28.47 -24.51
CA VAL A 211 7.11 28.68 -24.34
C VAL A 211 6.54 27.52 -23.54
N THR A 212 5.99 27.83 -22.36
CA THR A 212 5.36 26.84 -21.47
C THR A 212 3.84 26.93 -21.60
N GLN A 213 3.16 25.78 -21.57
CA GLN A 213 1.71 25.68 -21.51
C GLN A 213 1.31 24.82 -20.31
N ASP A 214 0.37 25.32 -19.51
CA ASP A 214 -0.13 24.63 -18.32
C ASP A 214 -0.76 23.27 -18.65
N GLY A 215 -0.70 22.35 -17.70
CA GLY A 215 -1.50 21.13 -17.71
C GLY A 215 -2.96 21.33 -17.30
N VAL A 216 -3.83 20.36 -17.63
CA VAL A 216 -5.23 20.35 -17.18
C VAL A 216 -5.33 20.15 -15.66
N SER A 217 -5.97 21.09 -14.97
CA SER A 217 -6.22 21.04 -13.52
C SER A 217 -7.73 20.93 -13.25
N GLY A 218 -8.23 19.70 -13.07
CA GLY A 218 -9.62 19.40 -12.72
C GLY A 218 -9.69 18.52 -11.47
N LYS A 219 -10.88 18.43 -10.85
CA LYS A 219 -11.15 17.52 -9.74
C LYS A 219 -12.32 16.59 -10.08
N VAL A 220 -12.21 15.34 -9.66
CA VAL A 220 -13.28 14.33 -9.79
C VAL A 220 -13.60 13.70 -8.45
N THR A 221 -14.85 13.26 -8.31
CA THR A 221 -15.26 12.38 -7.22
C THR A 221 -15.23 10.95 -7.73
N ILE A 222 -14.55 10.04 -7.02
CA ILE A 222 -14.53 8.62 -7.35
C ILE A 222 -14.83 7.83 -6.07
N GLU A 223 -15.70 6.83 -6.18
CA GLU A 223 -16.18 6.05 -5.04
C GLU A 223 -15.14 5.07 -4.48
N GLN A 224 -14.32 4.48 -5.37
CA GLN A 224 -13.24 3.59 -4.98
C GLN A 224 -11.99 3.81 -5.83
N ASP A 225 -10.84 3.71 -5.17
CA ASP A 225 -9.49 3.86 -5.71
C ASP A 225 -8.86 2.53 -6.15
N GLU A 226 -9.61 1.43 -6.08
CA GLU A 226 -9.16 0.10 -6.50
C GLU A 226 -10.31 -0.71 -7.12
N TYR A 227 -10.02 -1.40 -8.22
CA TYR A 227 -10.91 -2.35 -8.86
C TYR A 227 -10.19 -3.69 -9.05
N ILE A 228 -10.84 -4.76 -8.58
CA ILE A 228 -10.35 -6.13 -8.68
C ILE A 228 -11.22 -6.86 -9.69
N LEU A 229 -10.60 -7.36 -10.76
CA LEU A 229 -11.28 -7.94 -11.91
C LEU A 229 -10.87 -9.41 -12.10
N PRO A 230 -11.79 -10.28 -12.57
CA PRO A 230 -11.44 -11.60 -13.03
C PRO A 230 -10.57 -11.51 -14.29
N TYR A 231 -9.96 -12.65 -14.67
CA TYR A 231 -9.07 -12.74 -15.83
C TYR A 231 -9.73 -12.36 -17.17
N LYS A 232 -11.06 -12.42 -17.26
CA LYS A 232 -11.84 -11.93 -18.39
C LYS A 232 -12.81 -10.90 -17.89
N PHE A 233 -12.63 -9.66 -18.32
CA PHE A 233 -13.51 -8.56 -18.00
C PHE A 233 -13.37 -7.59 -19.15
N ARG A 234 -14.45 -7.23 -19.84
CA ARG A 234 -14.32 -6.49 -21.12
C ARG A 234 -14.35 -4.98 -20.93
N THR A 235 -15.25 -4.50 -20.08
CA THR A 235 -15.56 -3.08 -19.97
C THR A 235 -15.73 -2.72 -18.51
N LEU A 236 -14.88 -1.81 -18.03
CA LEU A 236 -15.01 -1.21 -16.70
C LEU A 236 -15.53 0.21 -16.85
N VAL A 237 -16.62 0.53 -16.16
CA VAL A 237 -17.18 1.89 -16.09
C VAL A 237 -16.85 2.47 -14.72
N ILE A 238 -16.17 3.61 -14.72
CA ILE A 238 -15.77 4.32 -13.51
C ILE A 238 -16.56 5.62 -13.44
N SER A 239 -17.39 5.78 -12.41
CA SER A 239 -18.02 7.06 -12.12
C SER A 239 -16.96 8.05 -11.64
N ALA A 240 -16.85 9.17 -12.34
CA ALA A 240 -15.89 10.24 -12.11
C ALA A 240 -16.53 11.64 -12.31
N PRO A 241 -17.66 11.96 -11.66
CA PRO A 241 -18.32 13.25 -11.81
C PRO A 241 -17.42 14.41 -11.41
N GLN A 242 -17.49 15.48 -12.21
CA GLN A 242 -16.76 16.72 -12.00
C GLN A 242 -17.60 17.77 -11.25
N GLY A 243 -16.93 18.69 -10.56
CA GLY A 243 -17.57 19.81 -9.88
C GLY A 243 -17.95 20.97 -10.81
N GLU A 244 -18.10 22.16 -10.24
CA GLU A 244 -18.35 23.38 -11.04
C GLU A 244 -17.20 23.65 -12.02
N ASN A 245 -17.53 23.79 -13.31
CA ASN A 245 -16.61 23.96 -14.45
C ASN A 245 -15.85 22.67 -14.85
N PRO A 246 -16.52 21.67 -15.44
CA PRO A 246 -15.87 20.46 -15.93
C PRO A 246 -14.82 20.80 -16.99
N VAL A 247 -13.72 20.06 -16.96
CA VAL A 247 -12.65 20.11 -17.95
C VAL A 247 -12.65 18.81 -18.75
N ASP A 248 -12.34 18.92 -20.04
CA ASP A 248 -12.08 17.75 -20.86
C ASP A 248 -10.69 17.19 -20.50
N TYR A 249 -10.61 15.88 -20.35
CA TYR A 249 -9.37 15.18 -20.03
C TYR A 249 -9.39 13.77 -20.64
N ASP A 250 -8.19 13.21 -20.84
CA ASP A 250 -8.00 11.79 -21.10
C ASP A 250 -7.43 11.12 -19.85
N ALA A 251 -7.85 9.89 -19.56
CA ALA A 251 -7.27 9.12 -18.47
C ALA A 251 -5.83 8.73 -18.82
N SER A 252 -4.90 8.94 -17.89
CA SER A 252 -3.51 8.47 -18.03
C SER A 252 -3.40 7.06 -17.48
N ILE A 253 -3.09 6.09 -18.36
CA ILE A 253 -3.10 4.67 -18.06
C ILE A 253 -1.67 4.14 -18.15
N SER A 254 -1.20 3.41 -17.12
CA SER A 254 0.20 2.95 -17.05
C SER A 254 0.51 1.75 -17.94
N GLU A 255 -0.50 0.99 -18.35
CA GLU A 255 -0.33 -0.28 -19.07
C GLU A 255 -1.17 -0.35 -20.35
N THR A 256 -0.65 -1.02 -21.38
CA THR A 256 -1.28 -1.05 -22.72
C THR A 256 -2.49 -1.99 -22.82
N TRP A 257 -2.68 -2.91 -21.87
CA TRP A 257 -3.81 -3.83 -21.83
C TRP A 257 -5.12 -3.18 -21.34
N ILE A 258 -5.06 -1.91 -20.98
CA ILE A 258 -6.21 -1.06 -20.70
C ILE A 258 -6.21 0.09 -21.71
N THR A 259 -7.37 0.38 -22.29
CA THR A 259 -7.55 1.58 -23.13
C THR A 259 -8.83 2.31 -22.76
N GLN A 260 -8.85 3.63 -22.84
CA GLN A 260 -10.08 4.40 -22.65
C GLN A 260 -10.97 4.32 -23.90
N ASP A 261 -12.23 3.90 -23.73
CA ASP A 261 -13.26 4.05 -24.75
C ASP A 261 -13.78 5.49 -24.73
N LYS A 262 -13.14 6.36 -25.51
CA LYS A 262 -13.52 7.78 -25.60
C LYS A 262 -14.93 8.00 -26.16
N ARG A 263 -15.49 7.04 -26.91
CA ARG A 263 -16.83 7.20 -27.49
C ARG A 263 -17.92 7.01 -26.44
N ASN A 264 -17.71 6.07 -25.53
CA ASN A 264 -18.66 5.73 -24.49
C ASN A 264 -18.37 6.43 -23.15
N SER A 265 -17.18 7.02 -22.99
CA SER A 265 -16.89 7.92 -21.86
C SER A 265 -17.71 9.20 -21.95
N THR A 266 -18.09 9.74 -20.79
CA THR A 266 -18.80 11.02 -20.65
C THR A 266 -18.01 11.97 -19.75
N THR A 267 -18.53 13.17 -19.47
CA THR A 267 -17.91 14.09 -18.51
C THR A 267 -17.86 13.53 -17.08
N ASP A 268 -18.75 12.59 -16.76
CA ASP A 268 -18.93 12.02 -15.43
C ASP A 268 -18.58 10.53 -15.35
N GLU A 269 -18.22 9.89 -16.46
CA GLU A 269 -17.89 8.47 -16.51
C GLU A 269 -16.69 8.21 -17.43
N VAL A 270 -15.73 7.44 -16.93
CA VAL A 270 -14.62 6.92 -17.72
C VAL A 270 -14.89 5.45 -18.03
N VAL A 271 -15.01 5.13 -19.31
CA VAL A 271 -15.19 3.75 -19.78
C VAL A 271 -13.85 3.22 -20.24
N LEU A 272 -13.43 2.09 -19.67
CA LEU A 272 -12.18 1.42 -19.99
C LEU A 272 -12.46 0.08 -20.67
N ASN A 273 -11.78 -0.18 -21.78
CA ASN A 273 -11.68 -1.51 -22.36
C ASN A 273 -10.51 -2.24 -21.70
N ILE A 274 -10.78 -3.46 -21.26
CA ILE A 274 -9.82 -4.29 -20.53
C ILE A 274 -9.55 -5.53 -21.38
N GLU A 275 -8.28 -5.80 -21.71
CA GLU A 275 -7.89 -7.04 -22.36
C GLU A 275 -7.99 -8.23 -21.39
N ASP A 276 -8.17 -9.43 -21.94
CA ASP A 276 -8.18 -10.66 -21.15
C ASP A 276 -6.77 -11.05 -20.68
N ASN A 277 -6.65 -11.51 -19.44
CA ASN A 277 -5.43 -12.12 -18.88
C ASN A 277 -5.44 -13.66 -19.02
N SER A 278 -5.98 -14.18 -20.15
CA SER A 278 -6.22 -15.62 -20.36
C SER A 278 -4.97 -16.48 -20.53
N ASN A 279 -3.83 -15.87 -20.83
CA ASN A 279 -2.57 -16.57 -21.12
C ASN A 279 -1.66 -16.73 -19.90
N SER A 280 -2.10 -16.26 -18.72
CA SER A 280 -1.30 -16.27 -17.49
C SER A 280 -2.16 -16.72 -16.30
N PRO A 281 -1.65 -17.60 -15.42
CA PRO A 281 -2.25 -17.83 -14.12
C PRO A 281 -1.87 -16.72 -13.12
N LEU A 282 -0.94 -15.85 -13.46
CA LEU A 282 -0.49 -14.77 -12.57
C LEU A 282 -1.26 -13.47 -12.85
N PRO A 283 -1.60 -12.71 -11.80
CA PRO A 283 -2.30 -11.45 -11.94
C PRO A 283 -1.41 -10.37 -12.56
N ARG A 284 -2.04 -9.29 -13.00
CA ARG A 284 -1.38 -8.07 -13.46
C ARG A 284 -2.07 -6.84 -12.88
N THR A 285 -1.34 -5.73 -12.79
CA THR A 285 -1.82 -4.49 -12.19
C THR A 285 -1.52 -3.31 -13.10
N ALA A 286 -2.43 -2.36 -13.18
CA ALA A 286 -2.25 -1.09 -13.86
C ALA A 286 -2.73 0.06 -12.97
N THR A 287 -2.17 1.23 -13.20
CA THR A 287 -2.63 2.48 -12.60
C THR A 287 -3.38 3.30 -13.63
N VAL A 288 -4.55 3.81 -13.25
CA VAL A 288 -5.36 4.72 -14.06
C VAL A 288 -5.51 6.03 -13.32
N LYS A 289 -4.96 7.10 -13.88
CA LYS A 289 -5.07 8.45 -13.34
C LYS A 289 -6.20 9.20 -14.05
N ILE A 290 -7.15 9.66 -13.27
CA ILE A 290 -8.33 10.42 -13.71
C ILE A 290 -8.29 11.74 -12.95
N LEU A 291 -7.85 12.80 -13.64
CA LEU A 291 -7.63 14.10 -13.02
C LEU A 291 -6.84 13.98 -11.69
N ASP A 292 -7.35 14.48 -10.57
CA ASP A 292 -6.68 14.47 -9.27
C ASP A 292 -6.66 13.10 -8.57
N LYS A 293 -7.27 12.07 -9.16
CA LYS A 293 -7.37 10.73 -8.59
C LYS A 293 -6.49 9.73 -9.33
N THR A 294 -6.02 8.73 -8.58
CA THR A 294 -5.22 7.62 -9.08
C THR A 294 -5.85 6.34 -8.58
N LEU A 295 -6.15 5.44 -9.51
CA LEU A 295 -6.83 4.18 -9.28
C LEU A 295 -5.91 3.01 -9.58
N THR A 296 -6.06 1.93 -8.82
CA THR A 296 -5.39 0.65 -9.09
C THR A 296 -6.38 -0.31 -9.74
N ILE A 297 -6.05 -0.83 -10.92
CA ILE A 297 -6.79 -1.91 -11.56
C ILE A 297 -5.97 -3.19 -11.43
N PHE A 298 -6.47 -4.13 -10.63
CA PHE A 298 -5.89 -5.44 -10.45
C PHE A 298 -6.71 -6.47 -11.23
N GLN A 299 -6.08 -7.26 -12.09
CA GLN A 299 -6.75 -8.31 -12.86
C GLN A 299 -6.14 -9.68 -12.53
N TYR A 300 -6.97 -10.62 -12.08
CA TYR A 300 -6.55 -11.98 -11.80
C TYR A 300 -6.04 -12.70 -13.06
N GLY A 301 -5.23 -13.72 -12.86
CA GLY A 301 -4.91 -14.69 -13.91
C GLY A 301 -6.01 -15.76 -14.03
N ARG A 302 -5.92 -16.57 -15.08
CA ARG A 302 -6.80 -17.75 -15.23
C ARG A 302 -6.59 -18.71 -14.03
N PRO A 303 -7.64 -19.26 -13.42
CA PRO A 303 -7.54 -20.22 -12.33
C PRO A 303 -6.70 -21.42 -12.74
N ASP A 304 -5.79 -21.78 -11.85
CA ASP A 304 -4.93 -22.93 -12.03
C ASP A 304 -4.75 -23.64 -10.68
N THR A 305 -5.59 -24.64 -10.43
CA THR A 305 -5.52 -25.48 -9.23
C THR A 305 -4.27 -26.35 -9.21
N SER A 306 -3.57 -26.55 -10.33
CA SER A 306 -2.29 -27.28 -10.32
C SER A 306 -1.21 -26.54 -9.52
N ILE A 307 -1.39 -25.24 -9.31
CA ILE A 307 -0.59 -24.45 -8.37
C ILE A 307 -0.99 -24.85 -6.95
N GLY A 308 -0.19 -25.73 -6.36
CA GLY A 308 -0.31 -26.15 -4.96
C GLY A 308 -1.13 -27.41 -4.73
N ASP A 309 -1.84 -27.94 -5.74
CA ASP A 309 -2.53 -29.22 -5.61
C ASP A 309 -1.60 -30.43 -5.74
N ASP A 310 -2.02 -31.55 -5.17
CA ASP A 310 -1.36 -32.85 -5.27
C ASP A 310 -2.36 -33.87 -5.84
N THR A 311 -2.33 -34.04 -7.16
CA THR A 311 -3.26 -34.93 -7.90
C THR A 311 -3.03 -36.41 -7.62
N SER A 312 -1.96 -36.76 -6.88
CA SER A 312 -1.65 -38.15 -6.52
C SER A 312 -2.33 -38.64 -5.23
N THR A 313 -2.99 -37.74 -4.49
CA THR A 313 -3.61 -38.06 -3.18
C THR A 313 -5.13 -37.86 -3.19
N SER A 314 -5.78 -38.00 -2.03
CA SER A 314 -7.12 -37.42 -1.81
C SER A 314 -7.09 -35.90 -2.00
N ILE A 315 -8.27 -35.31 -2.21
CA ILE A 315 -8.43 -33.86 -2.33
C ILE A 315 -7.86 -33.16 -1.09
N LEU A 316 -7.16 -32.06 -1.29
CA LEU A 316 -6.60 -31.28 -0.20
C LEU A 316 -7.68 -30.39 0.44
N ALA A 317 -7.37 -29.80 1.60
CA ALA A 317 -8.19 -28.78 2.22
C ALA A 317 -8.43 -27.60 1.25
N PHE A 318 -7.40 -27.23 0.51
CA PHE A 318 -7.38 -26.30 -0.60
C PHE A 318 -6.07 -26.51 -1.37
N PRO A 319 -5.94 -26.11 -2.65
CA PRO A 319 -4.64 -26.12 -3.33
C PRO A 319 -3.63 -25.28 -2.53
N GLY A 320 -2.47 -25.84 -2.21
CA GLY A 320 -1.45 -25.23 -1.34
C GLY A 320 -1.56 -25.59 0.15
N ALA A 321 -2.50 -26.45 0.54
CA ALA A 321 -2.53 -27.02 1.88
C ALA A 321 -1.43 -28.09 2.07
N GLU A 322 -0.59 -27.88 3.08
CA GLU A 322 0.56 -28.73 3.39
C GLU A 322 0.46 -29.30 4.81
N GLY A 323 1.38 -30.21 5.15
CA GLY A 323 1.48 -30.74 6.51
C GLY A 323 0.34 -31.66 6.94
N GLY A 324 0.27 -31.93 8.24
CA GLY A 324 -0.65 -32.92 8.80
C GLY A 324 -2.14 -32.58 8.70
N GLY A 325 -2.49 -31.30 8.54
CA GLY A 325 -3.87 -30.81 8.37
C GLY A 325 -4.33 -30.71 6.92
N ARG A 326 -3.48 -31.07 5.95
CA ARG A 326 -3.74 -30.84 4.52
C ARG A 326 -4.96 -31.55 3.93
N PHE A 327 -5.56 -32.49 4.65
CA PHE A 327 -6.75 -33.25 4.23
C PHE A 327 -8.02 -32.86 4.99
N THR A 328 -7.97 -31.85 5.87
CA THR A 328 -9.18 -31.30 6.51
C THR A 328 -10.17 -30.84 5.44
N THR A 329 -11.44 -31.21 5.56
CA THR A 329 -12.45 -30.87 4.54
C THR A 329 -13.20 -29.57 4.87
N GLY A 330 -13.14 -29.11 6.11
CA GLY A 330 -13.83 -27.92 6.56
C GLY A 330 -15.34 -28.01 6.30
N GLY A 331 -15.87 -26.92 5.74
CA GLY A 331 -17.27 -26.77 5.34
C GLY A 331 -17.63 -27.21 3.92
N ARG A 332 -16.74 -27.90 3.20
CA ARG A 332 -16.95 -28.31 1.80
C ARG A 332 -18.28 -29.04 1.60
N GLY A 333 -19.05 -28.64 0.58
CA GLY A 333 -20.36 -29.21 0.26
C GLY A 333 -21.47 -28.84 1.25
N GLY A 334 -21.19 -27.89 2.14
CA GLY A 334 -22.09 -27.42 3.17
C GLY A 334 -22.86 -26.16 2.78
N GLU A 335 -23.43 -25.51 3.80
CA GLU A 335 -24.07 -24.20 3.64
C GLU A 335 -23.02 -23.12 3.36
N ILE A 336 -23.26 -22.23 2.41
CA ILE A 336 -22.49 -20.99 2.25
C ILE A 336 -23.16 -19.92 3.12
N TYR A 337 -22.38 -19.28 3.99
CA TYR A 337 -22.88 -18.25 4.90
C TYR A 337 -22.12 -16.94 4.72
N HIS A 338 -22.88 -15.88 4.46
CA HIS A 338 -22.34 -14.53 4.26
C HIS A 338 -22.31 -13.76 5.58
N VAL A 339 -21.13 -13.26 5.93
CA VAL A 339 -20.96 -12.24 6.96
C VAL A 339 -21.19 -10.89 6.32
N THR A 340 -22.33 -10.26 6.64
CA THR A 340 -22.80 -8.98 6.08
C THR A 340 -22.74 -7.83 7.09
N THR A 341 -22.34 -8.11 8.33
CA THR A 341 -22.17 -7.08 9.37
C THR A 341 -20.97 -7.35 10.26
N LEU A 342 -20.33 -6.26 10.71
CA LEU A 342 -19.22 -6.29 11.67
C LEU A 342 -19.68 -6.40 13.12
N ALA A 343 -20.99 -6.36 13.37
CA ALA A 343 -21.56 -6.47 14.70
C ALA A 343 -21.34 -7.86 15.31
N ASP A 344 -21.21 -7.91 16.64
CA ASP A 344 -21.16 -9.14 17.43
C ASP A 344 -22.19 -9.10 18.58
N TYR A 345 -22.49 -10.25 19.17
CA TYR A 345 -23.45 -10.39 20.27
C TYR A 345 -22.93 -11.23 21.45
N ASN A 346 -23.40 -10.86 22.65
CA ASN A 346 -23.18 -11.60 23.87
C ASN A 346 -24.18 -12.75 24.04
N GLN A 347 -23.87 -13.73 24.90
CA GLN A 347 -24.71 -14.92 25.12
C GLN A 347 -26.17 -14.61 25.53
N ASN A 348 -26.41 -13.49 26.20
CA ASN A 348 -27.73 -13.07 26.67
C ASN A 348 -28.39 -11.99 25.77
N GLU A 349 -27.77 -11.66 24.64
CA GLU A 349 -28.31 -10.74 23.65
C GLU A 349 -29.00 -11.50 22.52
N THR A 350 -29.88 -10.83 21.78
CA THR A 350 -30.45 -11.40 20.56
C THR A 350 -29.33 -11.72 19.56
N PRO A 351 -29.26 -12.95 19.03
CA PRO A 351 -28.28 -13.29 18.00
C PRO A 351 -28.40 -12.35 16.80
N VAL A 352 -27.25 -11.91 16.27
CA VAL A 352 -27.18 -10.98 15.14
C VAL A 352 -26.95 -11.77 13.86
N GLU A 353 -28.01 -12.02 13.11
CA GLU A 353 -27.89 -12.61 11.77
C GLU A 353 -27.02 -11.71 10.86
N GLY A 354 -26.23 -12.33 9.99
CA GLY A 354 -25.16 -11.68 9.21
C GLY A 354 -23.83 -11.48 9.95
N SER A 355 -23.74 -11.75 11.26
CA SER A 355 -22.46 -11.66 11.99
C SER A 355 -21.62 -12.92 11.85
N LEU A 356 -20.30 -12.77 11.98
CA LEU A 356 -19.36 -13.91 12.04
C LEU A 356 -19.76 -14.91 13.14
N ARG A 357 -20.09 -14.41 14.35
CA ARG A 357 -20.47 -15.29 15.45
C ARG A 357 -21.71 -16.10 15.13
N TYR A 358 -22.73 -15.50 14.52
CA TYR A 358 -23.93 -16.24 14.13
C TYR A 358 -23.58 -17.33 13.10
N GLY A 359 -22.73 -17.01 12.11
CA GLY A 359 -22.23 -17.98 11.14
C GLY A 359 -21.57 -19.20 11.76
N VAL A 360 -20.79 -18.99 12.83
CA VAL A 360 -20.13 -20.06 13.61
C VAL A 360 -21.14 -20.82 14.48
N GLU A 361 -21.92 -20.12 15.31
CA GLU A 361 -22.70 -20.73 16.38
C GLU A 361 -24.04 -21.31 15.94
N LYS A 362 -24.51 -21.02 14.71
CA LYS A 362 -25.87 -21.37 14.29
C LYS A 362 -26.15 -22.86 14.09
N SER A 363 -25.14 -23.76 14.14
CA SER A 363 -25.05 -24.86 13.16
C SER A 363 -23.74 -25.67 13.22
N ASN A 364 -23.80 -26.97 13.54
CA ASN A 364 -22.67 -27.94 13.46
C ASN A 364 -22.64 -28.74 12.14
N GLN A 365 -23.57 -28.48 11.22
CA GLN A 365 -23.47 -28.99 9.83
C GLN A 365 -22.35 -28.26 9.08
N PRO A 366 -21.74 -28.86 8.03
CA PRO A 366 -20.71 -28.21 7.23
C PRO A 366 -21.11 -26.80 6.76
N ARG A 367 -20.23 -25.81 6.99
CA ARG A 367 -20.44 -24.43 6.50
C ARG A 367 -19.18 -23.79 5.96
N THR A 368 -19.34 -23.04 4.88
CA THR A 368 -18.31 -22.17 4.34
C THR A 368 -18.72 -20.72 4.60
N ILE A 369 -17.98 -20.05 5.47
CA ILE A 369 -18.21 -18.67 5.89
C ILE A 369 -17.38 -17.75 5.01
N VAL A 370 -18.06 -16.89 4.25
CA VAL A 370 -17.52 -15.85 3.36
C VAL A 370 -17.91 -14.46 3.87
N PHE A 371 -17.25 -13.41 3.38
CA PHE A 371 -17.38 -12.06 3.90
C PHE A 371 -17.80 -11.06 2.82
N ASP A 372 -18.89 -10.35 3.09
CA ASP A 372 -19.42 -9.27 2.27
C ASP A 372 -18.99 -7.89 2.82
N VAL A 373 -18.26 -7.89 3.94
CA VAL A 373 -17.76 -6.69 4.60
C VAL A 373 -16.30 -6.88 4.99
N SER A 374 -15.55 -5.79 5.04
CA SER A 374 -14.26 -5.73 5.74
C SER A 374 -14.33 -4.76 6.90
N GLY A 375 -13.47 -4.98 7.89
CA GLY A 375 -13.49 -4.16 9.08
C GLY A 375 -12.93 -4.84 10.31
N VAL A 376 -13.09 -4.14 11.42
CA VAL A 376 -12.82 -4.66 12.76
C VAL A 376 -14.12 -5.22 13.33
N ILE A 377 -14.13 -6.51 13.64
CA ILE A 377 -15.20 -7.16 14.40
C ILE A 377 -14.79 -7.10 15.87
N GLU A 378 -15.47 -6.25 16.63
CA GLU A 378 -15.30 -6.15 18.07
C GLU A 378 -16.06 -7.29 18.75
N LEU A 379 -15.34 -8.38 19.08
CA LEU A 379 -15.95 -9.50 19.76
C LEU A 379 -16.45 -9.06 21.14
N LYS A 380 -17.60 -9.59 21.56
CA LYS A 380 -18.16 -9.36 22.89
C LYS A 380 -17.77 -10.44 23.91
N ARG A 381 -17.26 -11.57 23.42
CA ARG A 381 -16.73 -12.71 24.19
C ARG A 381 -15.84 -13.57 23.30
N GLY A 382 -15.12 -14.53 23.88
CA GLY A 382 -14.36 -15.52 23.09
C GLY A 382 -15.23 -16.21 22.04
N LEU A 383 -14.66 -16.48 20.87
CA LEU A 383 -15.30 -17.19 19.77
C LEU A 383 -14.72 -18.61 19.71
N TYR A 384 -15.54 -19.60 20.05
CA TYR A 384 -15.12 -20.99 20.28
C TYR A 384 -15.62 -21.92 19.17
N LEU A 385 -14.71 -22.63 18.49
CA LEU A 385 -15.07 -23.54 17.40
C LEU A 385 -15.38 -24.98 17.85
N ASN A 386 -14.86 -25.43 18.99
CA ASN A 386 -15.08 -26.78 19.52
C ASN A 386 -16.54 -27.15 19.78
N GLU A 387 -17.39 -26.16 19.99
CA GLU A 387 -18.83 -26.36 20.15
C GLU A 387 -19.55 -26.48 18.79
N PHE A 388 -18.93 -25.98 17.71
CA PHE A 388 -19.51 -25.82 16.37
C PHE A 388 -18.53 -26.27 15.26
N PRO A 389 -18.23 -27.58 15.15
CA PRO A 389 -17.28 -28.11 14.16
C PRO A 389 -17.83 -28.11 12.72
N ASN A 390 -16.98 -28.49 11.76
CA ASN A 390 -17.23 -28.58 10.31
C ASN A 390 -17.40 -27.21 9.64
N LEU A 391 -16.34 -26.41 9.63
CA LEU A 391 -16.40 -25.08 9.02
C LEU A 391 -15.14 -24.67 8.27
N SER A 392 -15.35 -23.83 7.28
CA SER A 392 -14.31 -23.08 6.59
C SER A 392 -14.57 -21.59 6.82
N ILE A 393 -13.61 -20.84 7.34
CA ILE A 393 -13.67 -19.38 7.44
C ILE A 393 -12.68 -18.79 6.44
N ILE A 394 -13.19 -18.18 5.37
CA ILE A 394 -12.42 -17.80 4.19
C ILE A 394 -12.24 -16.28 4.18
N GLY A 395 -11.31 -15.78 5.01
CA GLY A 395 -11.09 -14.34 5.21
C GLY A 395 -10.69 -13.57 3.95
N GLN A 396 -10.10 -14.25 2.95
CA GLN A 396 -9.71 -13.62 1.68
C GLN A 396 -10.90 -13.20 0.79
N THR A 397 -12.13 -13.57 1.14
CA THR A 397 -13.34 -13.14 0.41
C THR A 397 -13.77 -11.72 0.77
N ALA A 398 -13.34 -11.19 1.92
CA ALA A 398 -13.72 -9.87 2.38
C ALA A 398 -13.28 -8.76 1.39
N PRO A 399 -14.14 -7.77 1.09
CA PRO A 399 -13.82 -6.69 0.17
C PRO A 399 -12.79 -5.73 0.76
N GLY A 400 -11.77 -5.32 0.02
CA GLY A 400 -10.77 -4.38 0.51
C GLY A 400 -9.74 -5.03 1.43
N ASP A 401 -9.51 -4.48 2.62
CA ASP A 401 -8.37 -4.82 3.50
C ASP A 401 -8.60 -6.05 4.40
N GLY A 402 -9.79 -6.65 4.37
CA GLY A 402 -10.10 -7.89 5.09
C GLY A 402 -10.64 -7.72 6.51
N ILE A 403 -10.52 -8.76 7.34
CA ILE A 403 -11.15 -8.81 8.66
C ILE A 403 -10.11 -8.83 9.79
N THR A 404 -10.35 -8.00 10.80
CA THR A 404 -9.62 -8.03 12.08
C THR A 404 -10.58 -8.35 13.22
N LEU A 405 -10.27 -9.37 14.01
CA LEU A 405 -10.98 -9.71 15.24
C LEU A 405 -10.34 -8.99 16.43
N LYS A 406 -11.15 -8.35 17.27
CA LYS A 406 -10.72 -7.53 18.41
C LYS A 406 -11.43 -7.95 19.71
N ASN A 407 -10.89 -7.52 20.85
CA ASN A 407 -11.38 -7.64 22.24
C ASN A 407 -11.23 -9.00 22.92
N TYR A 408 -11.49 -10.11 22.23
CA TYR A 408 -11.44 -11.46 22.83
C TYR A 408 -10.79 -12.48 21.91
N ASN A 409 -10.45 -13.65 22.47
CA ASN A 409 -9.76 -14.72 21.77
C ASN A 409 -10.62 -15.38 20.68
N PHE A 410 -9.97 -15.78 19.59
CA PHE A 410 -10.52 -16.70 18.59
C PHE A 410 -9.92 -18.08 18.79
N THR A 411 -10.72 -19.07 19.19
CA THR A 411 -10.19 -20.32 19.75
C THR A 411 -10.77 -21.56 19.10
N PHE A 412 -9.88 -22.50 18.79
CA PHE A 412 -10.20 -23.83 18.32
C PHE A 412 -10.65 -24.72 19.48
N ASN A 413 -9.90 -24.74 20.59
CA ASN A 413 -10.25 -25.48 21.81
C ASN A 413 -9.42 -25.05 23.04
N LEU A 414 -9.51 -23.77 23.43
CA LEU A 414 -8.99 -23.20 24.68
C LEU A 414 -10.17 -22.77 25.56
N ALA A 415 -11.02 -23.72 25.94
CA ALA A 415 -12.01 -23.45 26.97
C ALA A 415 -11.32 -23.22 28.32
N LYS A 416 -11.92 -22.41 29.21
CA LYS A 416 -11.48 -22.29 30.62
C LYS A 416 -11.37 -23.65 31.34
N ASP A 417 -12.06 -24.66 30.79
CA ASP A 417 -11.91 -26.07 31.15
C ASP A 417 -11.40 -26.85 29.93
N PRO A 418 -10.09 -27.12 29.83
CA PRO A 418 -9.49 -27.78 28.66
C PRO A 418 -9.96 -29.22 28.45
N ALA A 419 -10.69 -29.83 29.40
CA ALA A 419 -11.36 -31.12 29.18
C ALA A 419 -12.61 -30.99 28.30
N LYS A 420 -13.23 -29.80 28.22
CA LYS A 420 -14.38 -29.54 27.36
C LYS A 420 -13.93 -29.44 25.92
N GLY A 421 -14.37 -30.39 25.09
CA GLY A 421 -13.94 -30.49 23.69
C GLY A 421 -12.62 -31.24 23.50
N ALA A 422 -12.00 -31.77 24.55
CA ALA A 422 -10.79 -32.57 24.43
C ALA A 422 -11.03 -33.85 23.60
N GLY A 423 -10.15 -34.11 22.64
CA GLY A 423 -10.27 -35.19 21.67
C GLY A 423 -11.28 -34.92 20.54
N SER A 424 -11.90 -33.73 20.50
CA SER A 424 -12.87 -33.39 19.45
C SER A 424 -12.21 -33.32 18.06
N SER A 425 -12.96 -33.74 17.04
CA SER A 425 -12.64 -33.43 15.65
C SER A 425 -13.31 -32.11 15.31
N LEU A 426 -12.52 -31.08 15.03
CA LEU A 426 -13.03 -29.78 14.65
C LEU A 426 -13.41 -29.74 13.18
N ASN A 427 -12.61 -30.40 12.33
CA ASN A 427 -12.71 -30.29 10.88
C ASN A 427 -12.84 -28.81 10.45
N ALA A 428 -11.80 -28.03 10.71
CA ALA A 428 -11.82 -26.57 10.57
C ALA A 428 -10.73 -26.04 9.63
N ILE A 429 -11.10 -25.19 8.68
CA ILE A 429 -10.20 -24.43 7.82
C ILE A 429 -10.34 -22.95 8.15
N VAL A 430 -9.24 -22.24 8.47
CA VAL A 430 -9.28 -20.79 8.69
C VAL A 430 -8.16 -20.11 7.91
N ARG A 431 -8.50 -19.10 7.11
CA ARG A 431 -7.52 -18.41 6.25
C ARG A 431 -7.65 -16.89 6.25
N PHE A 432 -6.54 -16.17 6.10
CA PHE A 432 -6.48 -14.73 5.83
C PHE A 432 -7.23 -13.82 6.83
N LEU A 433 -7.28 -14.20 8.12
CA LEU A 433 -7.81 -13.37 9.19
C LEU A 433 -6.69 -12.70 9.99
N ARG A 434 -7.03 -11.60 10.67
CA ARG A 434 -6.18 -11.00 11.71
C ARG A 434 -6.85 -11.15 13.07
N CYS A 435 -6.14 -11.65 14.07
CA CYS A 435 -6.60 -11.80 15.44
C CYS A 435 -5.80 -10.84 16.34
N ARG A 436 -6.43 -9.76 16.79
CA ARG A 436 -5.82 -8.67 17.58
C ARG A 436 -6.71 -8.31 18.78
N PRO A 437 -6.82 -9.18 19.78
CA PRO A 437 -7.74 -8.99 20.91
C PRO A 437 -7.45 -7.72 21.72
N GLY A 438 -6.18 -7.37 21.94
CA GLY A 438 -5.79 -6.22 22.74
C GLY A 438 -6.10 -6.40 24.22
N ASP A 439 -5.96 -5.33 25.00
CA ASP A 439 -6.06 -5.34 26.46
C ASP A 439 -7.12 -4.39 27.02
N GLN A 440 -8.05 -3.93 26.19
CA GLN A 440 -9.12 -3.01 26.58
C GLN A 440 -10.02 -3.60 27.69
N HIS A 441 -10.23 -4.91 27.68
CA HIS A 441 -11.11 -5.62 28.61
C HIS A 441 -10.29 -6.26 29.73
N ALA A 442 -10.49 -5.81 30.97
CA ALA A 442 -9.75 -6.30 32.14
C ALA A 442 -10.01 -7.78 32.48
N ASP A 443 -11.14 -8.34 32.01
CA ASP A 443 -11.49 -9.75 32.15
C ASP A 443 -10.89 -10.64 31.04
N TYR A 444 -10.22 -10.03 30.05
CA TYR A 444 -9.48 -10.73 29.02
C TYR A 444 -8.01 -10.89 29.41
N GLY A 445 -7.52 -12.13 29.37
CA GLY A 445 -6.16 -12.49 29.72
C GLY A 445 -5.67 -13.75 29.02
N GLU A 446 -6.18 -14.01 27.81
CA GLU A 446 -6.01 -15.26 27.07
C GLU A 446 -5.16 -15.04 25.79
N ASP A 447 -5.09 -16.08 24.96
CA ASP A 447 -4.42 -16.06 23.65
C ASP A 447 -5.15 -15.22 22.60
N ALA A 448 -4.47 -14.79 21.53
CA ALA A 448 -5.15 -14.22 20.36
C ALA A 448 -5.85 -15.30 19.54
N ILE A 449 -5.09 -16.33 19.14
CA ILE A 449 -5.61 -17.51 18.47
C ILE A 449 -4.89 -18.77 18.96
N GLY A 450 -5.67 -19.81 19.26
CA GLY A 450 -5.08 -21.07 19.66
C GLY A 450 -6.04 -22.22 19.96
N GLY A 451 -5.47 -23.35 20.36
CA GLY A 451 -6.21 -24.57 20.69
C GLY A 451 -5.33 -25.69 21.24
N ARG A 452 -5.92 -26.54 22.09
CA ARG A 452 -5.27 -27.76 22.60
C ARG A 452 -6.21 -28.96 22.47
N TYR A 453 -5.68 -30.17 22.34
CA TYR A 453 -6.47 -31.41 22.47
C TYR A 453 -7.61 -31.54 21.47
N PHE A 454 -7.37 -31.21 20.20
CA PHE A 454 -8.34 -31.42 19.13
C PHE A 454 -7.64 -32.03 17.92
N LYS A 455 -8.42 -32.46 16.93
CA LYS A 455 -7.90 -32.94 15.67
C LYS A 455 -8.58 -32.35 14.45
N ASP A 456 -7.91 -32.49 13.32
CA ASP A 456 -8.38 -32.17 11.97
C ASP A 456 -8.63 -30.67 11.78
N ALA A 457 -7.56 -29.87 11.70
CA ALA A 457 -7.68 -28.46 11.33
C ALA A 457 -6.45 -27.92 10.59
N ILE A 458 -6.67 -26.86 9.83
CA ILE A 458 -5.60 -26.10 9.19
C ILE A 458 -5.84 -24.60 9.32
N ILE A 459 -4.80 -23.88 9.70
CA ILE A 459 -4.73 -22.42 9.63
C ILE A 459 -3.66 -22.01 8.63
N ASP A 460 -4.00 -21.05 7.77
CA ASP A 460 -3.14 -20.60 6.68
C ASP A 460 -3.25 -19.09 6.53
N HIS A 461 -2.12 -18.37 6.47
CA HIS A 461 -2.11 -16.92 6.26
C HIS A 461 -2.88 -16.11 7.32
N VAL A 462 -2.82 -16.55 8.58
CA VAL A 462 -3.40 -15.79 9.70
C VAL A 462 -2.34 -14.89 10.33
N THR A 463 -2.70 -13.65 10.64
CA THR A 463 -1.91 -12.77 11.50
C THR A 463 -2.49 -12.78 12.91
N ALA A 464 -1.65 -12.95 13.93
CA ALA A 464 -2.02 -12.81 15.33
C ALA A 464 -1.09 -11.80 16.04
N SER A 465 -1.66 -10.90 16.82
CA SER A 465 -0.87 -9.96 17.63
C SER A 465 -1.64 -9.43 18.81
N TRP A 466 -0.97 -8.71 19.71
CA TRP A 466 -1.60 -8.00 20.82
C TRP A 466 -2.45 -8.89 21.74
N SER A 467 -2.02 -10.14 21.94
CA SER A 467 -2.57 -11.04 22.96
C SER A 467 -2.02 -10.71 24.35
N VAL A 468 -2.74 -11.12 25.39
CA VAL A 468 -2.28 -10.99 26.78
C VAL A 468 -1.46 -12.21 27.25
N ASP A 469 -1.80 -13.42 26.77
CA ASP A 469 -1.00 -14.64 26.98
C ASP A 469 -0.19 -14.97 25.70
N GLU A 470 -0.62 -15.94 24.87
CA GLU A 470 0.06 -16.27 23.61
C GLU A 470 -0.60 -15.72 22.34
N THR A 471 0.22 -15.38 21.34
CA THR A 471 -0.32 -14.92 20.05
C THR A 471 -0.83 -16.06 19.16
N LEU A 472 -0.08 -17.16 19.00
CA LEU A 472 -0.39 -18.23 18.05
C LEU A 472 -0.04 -19.61 18.62
N THR A 473 -0.92 -20.19 19.44
CA THR A 473 -0.63 -21.40 20.22
C THR A 473 -1.45 -22.62 19.80
N PHE A 474 -0.78 -23.71 19.43
CA PHE A 474 -1.42 -24.99 19.13
C PHE A 474 -0.56 -26.17 19.59
N TYR A 475 -1.07 -26.94 20.54
CA TYR A 475 -0.28 -27.98 21.20
C TYR A 475 -1.14 -29.17 21.61
N GLY A 476 -0.56 -30.37 21.63
CA GLY A 476 -1.33 -31.61 21.81
C GLY A 476 -2.47 -31.73 20.81
N VAL A 477 -2.24 -31.38 19.54
CA VAL A 477 -3.21 -31.45 18.43
C VAL A 477 -2.90 -32.63 17.50
N GLN A 478 -3.87 -33.11 16.73
CA GLN A 478 -3.64 -34.19 15.76
C GLN A 478 -4.15 -33.83 14.36
N ASN A 479 -3.45 -34.25 13.30
CA ASN A 479 -3.79 -33.90 11.92
C ASN A 479 -3.97 -32.39 11.74
N PHE A 480 -2.95 -31.65 12.14
CA PHE A 480 -3.00 -30.19 12.25
C PHE A 480 -1.92 -29.53 11.41
N THR A 481 -2.22 -28.36 10.85
CA THR A 481 -1.20 -27.49 10.26
C THR A 481 -1.43 -26.03 10.59
N ALA A 482 -0.37 -25.36 11.02
CA ALA A 482 -0.26 -23.91 10.96
C ALA A 482 0.81 -23.54 9.92
N GLN A 483 0.40 -22.87 8.86
CA GLN A 483 1.28 -22.50 7.75
C GLN A 483 1.18 -21.01 7.40
N TRP A 484 2.31 -20.42 7.03
CA TRP A 484 2.36 -19.05 6.48
C TRP A 484 1.72 -18.00 7.40
N CYS A 485 1.84 -18.14 8.72
CA CYS A 485 1.24 -17.20 9.69
C CYS A 485 2.24 -16.14 10.19
N ILE A 486 1.71 -15.01 10.66
CA ILE A 486 2.47 -14.05 11.48
C ILE A 486 1.95 -14.12 12.91
N ALA A 487 2.84 -14.20 13.88
CA ALA A 487 2.56 -13.91 15.27
C ALA A 487 3.53 -12.81 15.73
N SER A 488 3.01 -11.70 16.23
CA SER A 488 3.85 -10.56 16.61
C SER A 488 3.32 -9.78 17.80
N GLU A 489 4.20 -9.06 18.49
CA GLU A 489 3.82 -8.05 19.49
C GLU A 489 2.82 -8.56 20.54
N SER A 490 3.17 -9.62 21.26
CA SER A 490 2.43 -10.00 22.47
C SER A 490 2.54 -8.91 23.55
N LEU A 491 1.49 -8.67 24.33
CA LEU A 491 1.47 -7.64 25.36
C LEU A 491 2.16 -8.14 26.64
N ASN A 492 3.33 -7.57 26.97
CA ASN A 492 4.20 -8.10 28.00
C ASN A 492 3.67 -7.85 29.42
N LEU A 493 3.60 -6.60 29.89
CA LEU A 493 3.07 -6.25 31.22
C LEU A 493 1.58 -5.93 31.16
N SER A 494 0.74 -6.82 30.63
CA SER A 494 -0.68 -6.55 30.42
C SER A 494 -1.61 -7.12 31.50
N ASN A 495 -2.84 -7.49 31.15
CA ASN A 495 -3.89 -7.96 32.07
C ASN A 495 -3.63 -9.36 32.67
N HIS A 496 -2.50 -9.99 32.34
CA HIS A 496 -2.24 -11.36 32.75
C HIS A 496 -2.00 -11.48 34.27
N ALA A 497 -2.70 -12.42 34.91
CA ALA A 497 -2.69 -12.56 36.37
C ALA A 497 -1.31 -12.91 36.97
N LYS A 498 -0.36 -13.39 36.16
CA LYS A 498 1.00 -13.74 36.58
C LYS A 498 2.03 -12.62 36.34
N GLY A 499 1.61 -11.41 35.99
CA GLY A 499 2.51 -10.32 35.62
C GLY A 499 2.99 -10.46 34.17
N ALA A 500 4.27 -10.19 33.92
CA ALA A 500 4.86 -10.26 32.57
C ALA A 500 4.57 -11.60 31.86
N HIS A 501 3.80 -11.56 30.76
CA HIS A 501 3.34 -12.76 30.07
C HIS A 501 3.13 -12.64 28.55
N GLY A 502 3.77 -11.67 27.90
CA GLY A 502 3.67 -11.54 26.44
C GLY A 502 4.44 -12.64 25.73
N TYR A 503 3.75 -13.69 25.28
CA TYR A 503 4.35 -14.89 24.70
C TYR A 503 3.98 -15.12 23.23
N GLY A 504 4.89 -15.77 22.49
CA GLY A 504 4.71 -16.04 21.07
C GLY A 504 3.76 -17.20 20.79
N ALA A 505 4.26 -18.42 20.98
CA ALA A 505 3.58 -19.64 20.53
C ALA A 505 4.01 -20.89 21.31
N MET A 506 3.11 -21.86 21.44
CA MET A 506 3.43 -23.26 21.76
C MET A 506 3.12 -24.19 20.59
N PHE A 507 4.03 -25.13 20.30
CA PHE A 507 3.88 -26.13 19.21
C PHE A 507 4.09 -27.56 19.71
N SER A 508 3.12 -28.44 19.48
CA SER A 508 3.28 -29.91 19.57
C SER A 508 2.06 -30.64 19.03
N GLY A 509 2.17 -31.95 18.79
CA GLY A 509 1.03 -32.76 18.37
C GLY A 509 1.42 -34.14 17.86
N ASP A 510 0.50 -34.76 17.13
CA ASP A 510 0.67 -36.02 16.39
C ASP A 510 0.22 -35.83 14.93
N ASN A 511 1.09 -36.08 13.95
CA ASN A 511 0.87 -35.63 12.58
C ASN A 511 0.50 -34.13 12.55
N ALA A 512 1.33 -33.30 13.18
CA ALA A 512 1.16 -31.85 13.24
C ALA A 512 2.34 -31.14 12.57
N SER A 513 2.07 -30.04 11.86
CA SER A 513 3.08 -29.27 11.12
C SER A 513 2.98 -27.78 11.43
N PHE A 514 4.12 -27.14 11.66
CA PHE A 514 4.25 -25.73 11.99
C PHE A 514 5.34 -25.11 11.13
N HIS A 515 4.96 -24.45 10.03
CA HIS A 515 5.95 -23.98 9.06
C HIS A 515 5.67 -22.64 8.41
N HIS A 516 6.76 -21.95 8.04
CA HIS A 516 6.69 -20.63 7.42
C HIS A 516 5.98 -19.59 8.32
N ILE A 517 6.15 -19.70 9.63
CA ILE A 517 5.58 -18.80 10.63
C ILE A 517 6.62 -17.75 11.04
N LEU A 518 6.25 -16.47 11.06
CA LEU A 518 7.01 -15.41 11.70
C LEU A 518 6.58 -15.30 13.17
N LEU A 519 7.52 -15.36 14.12
CA LEU A 519 7.33 -14.92 15.50
C LEU A 519 8.23 -13.71 15.77
N ALA A 520 7.65 -12.55 16.08
CA ALA A 520 8.41 -11.31 16.23
C ALA A 520 7.99 -10.51 17.48
N HIS A 521 8.95 -9.94 18.22
CA HIS A 521 8.64 -9.01 19.31
C HIS A 521 7.86 -9.64 20.48
N HIS A 522 8.38 -10.73 21.05
CA HIS A 522 7.77 -11.40 22.21
C HIS A 522 8.71 -11.48 23.42
N GLY A 523 8.11 -11.53 24.61
CA GLY A 523 8.83 -11.74 25.87
C GLY A 523 9.41 -13.16 25.99
N SER A 524 8.74 -14.18 25.48
CA SER A 524 9.24 -15.57 25.49
C SER A 524 8.41 -16.46 24.55
N ARG A 525 8.66 -17.77 24.58
CA ARG A 525 7.98 -18.79 23.77
C ARG A 525 8.06 -18.47 22.27
N CYS A 526 9.28 -18.40 21.75
CA CYS A 526 9.54 -18.16 20.32
C CYS A 526 10.25 -19.34 19.63
N PRO A 527 9.59 -20.51 19.47
CA PRO A 527 8.40 -20.99 20.15
C PRO A 527 8.76 -21.77 21.42
N ARG A 528 7.77 -22.06 22.28
CA ARG A 528 7.88 -23.18 23.23
C ARG A 528 7.51 -24.48 22.52
N ILE A 529 8.44 -25.43 22.47
CA ILE A 529 8.21 -26.75 21.89
C ILE A 529 7.62 -27.64 22.99
N SER A 530 6.39 -28.11 22.84
CA SER A 530 5.76 -29.10 23.73
C SER A 530 5.58 -28.68 25.22
N ASP A 531 4.53 -29.21 25.82
CA ASP A 531 4.38 -29.36 27.28
C ASP A 531 3.71 -30.70 27.58
N LEU A 532 4.29 -31.76 27.02
CA LEU A 532 3.71 -33.09 27.06
C LEU A 532 3.78 -33.70 28.46
N SER A 533 2.75 -34.47 28.78
CA SER A 533 2.67 -35.30 29.98
C SER A 533 3.82 -36.32 30.02
N ALA A 534 4.21 -36.75 31.21
CA ALA A 534 5.23 -37.79 31.36
C ALA A 534 4.77 -39.10 30.68
N PRO A 535 5.68 -39.88 30.06
CA PRO A 535 5.33 -41.18 29.48
C PRO A 535 4.56 -42.07 30.46
N GLY A 536 3.39 -42.54 30.04
CA GLY A 536 2.48 -43.36 30.85
C GLY A 536 1.46 -42.56 31.70
N THR A 537 1.49 -41.22 31.64
CA THR A 537 0.51 -40.34 32.33
C THR A 537 -0.32 -39.51 31.35
N GLN A 538 -0.22 -39.78 30.04
CA GLN A 538 -1.00 -39.10 29.01
C GLN A 538 -2.48 -39.47 29.15
N GLU A 539 -3.34 -38.47 29.04
CA GLU A 539 -4.75 -38.68 28.77
C GLU A 539 -4.95 -39.08 27.30
N SER A 540 -6.08 -39.72 26.97
CA SER A 540 -6.36 -40.21 25.60
C SER A 540 -6.46 -39.09 24.55
N PHE A 541 -6.63 -37.85 24.99
CA PHE A 541 -6.73 -36.64 24.16
C PHE A 541 -5.44 -35.80 24.17
N ASP A 542 -4.38 -36.22 24.87
CA ASP A 542 -3.05 -35.60 24.81
C ASP A 542 -2.26 -36.19 23.63
N PHE A 543 -2.45 -35.61 22.44
CA PHE A 543 -1.81 -36.08 21.21
C PHE A 543 -0.31 -35.81 21.24
N THR A 544 0.46 -36.85 21.59
CA THR A 544 1.89 -36.81 21.95
C THR A 544 2.79 -37.51 20.91
N GLY A 545 2.29 -37.61 19.67
CA GLY A 545 2.99 -38.29 18.58
C GLY A 545 4.12 -37.47 17.98
N TYR A 546 4.28 -37.58 16.66
CA TYR A 546 5.31 -36.83 15.94
C TYR A 546 4.77 -35.48 15.46
N PHE A 547 5.62 -34.46 15.49
CA PHE A 547 5.30 -33.17 14.90
C PHE A 547 6.53 -32.51 14.31
N ASP A 548 6.27 -31.61 13.37
CA ASP A 548 7.26 -31.02 12.51
C ASP A 548 7.26 -29.50 12.61
N VAL A 549 8.40 -28.92 12.98
CA VAL A 549 8.60 -27.48 13.07
C VAL A 549 9.70 -27.11 12.09
N ARG A 550 9.39 -26.33 11.05
CA ARG A 550 10.39 -25.98 10.05
C ARG A 550 10.18 -24.63 9.39
N ASN A 551 11.24 -24.09 8.79
CA ASN A 551 11.15 -22.89 7.94
C ASN A 551 10.47 -21.68 8.60
N ASN A 552 10.51 -21.59 9.92
CA ASN A 552 9.94 -20.48 10.67
C ASN A 552 11.00 -19.39 10.87
N VAL A 553 10.57 -18.15 11.05
CA VAL A 553 11.43 -17.00 11.33
C VAL A 553 11.14 -16.48 12.73
N TYR A 554 12.18 -16.32 13.54
CA TYR A 554 12.06 -15.82 14.91
C TYR A 554 12.89 -14.55 15.03
N TYR A 555 12.27 -13.48 15.52
CA TYR A 555 12.91 -12.17 15.65
C TYR A 555 12.63 -11.49 16.99
N ASN A 556 13.66 -10.85 17.55
CA ASN A 556 13.56 -9.93 18.67
C ASN A 556 12.82 -10.48 19.92
N TRP A 557 13.10 -11.74 20.29
CA TRP A 557 12.65 -12.25 21.58
C TRP A 557 13.42 -11.62 22.73
N SER A 558 12.82 -11.50 23.91
CA SER A 558 13.50 -10.96 25.10
C SER A 558 14.74 -11.76 25.50
N GLY A 559 15.82 -11.04 25.84
CA GLY A 559 16.99 -11.58 26.54
C GLY A 559 16.73 -11.92 28.02
N ARG A 560 15.64 -11.43 28.61
CA ARG A 560 15.15 -11.78 29.97
C ARG A 560 14.28 -13.04 29.96
N GLY A 561 13.66 -13.33 28.81
CA GLY A 561 12.90 -14.55 28.59
C GLY A 561 13.75 -15.77 28.23
N GLN A 562 13.09 -16.78 27.67
CA GLN A 562 13.73 -18.04 27.28
C GLN A 562 13.92 -18.20 25.77
N GLY A 563 13.35 -17.30 24.95
CA GLY A 563 13.32 -17.47 23.49
C GLY A 563 12.63 -18.79 23.13
N SER A 564 13.31 -19.65 22.36
CA SER A 564 12.84 -21.01 22.11
C SER A 564 13.28 -21.99 23.21
N TYR A 565 12.33 -22.74 23.77
CA TYR A 565 12.59 -23.72 24.83
C TYR A 565 11.54 -24.84 24.88
N GLY A 566 11.79 -25.88 25.69
CA GLY A 566 10.88 -27.02 25.89
C GLY A 566 11.39 -28.31 25.25
N GLY A 567 10.49 -29.19 24.83
CA GLY A 567 10.81 -30.46 24.16
C GLY A 567 10.87 -31.65 25.12
N LYS A 568 10.55 -31.44 26.40
CA LYS A 568 10.51 -32.50 27.40
C LYS A 568 9.58 -33.63 26.93
N TYR A 569 10.11 -34.85 26.92
CA TYR A 569 9.48 -36.07 26.42
C TYR A 569 9.00 -36.07 24.96
N ALA A 570 9.23 -34.98 24.22
CA ALA A 570 8.73 -34.84 22.86
C ALA A 570 9.66 -35.50 21.84
N THR A 571 9.06 -36.00 20.77
CA THR A 571 9.79 -36.49 19.59
C THR A 571 9.43 -35.63 18.38
N PHE A 572 10.38 -34.87 17.81
CA PHE A 572 10.05 -33.84 16.81
C PHE A 572 11.19 -33.51 15.84
N ASN A 573 10.83 -32.84 14.75
CA ASN A 573 11.77 -32.17 13.85
C ASN A 573 11.81 -30.66 14.16
N LEU A 574 12.99 -30.05 14.14
CA LEU A 574 13.19 -28.60 14.20
C LEU A 574 14.23 -28.21 13.14
N THR A 575 13.79 -27.81 11.96
CA THR A 575 14.68 -27.69 10.80
C THR A 575 14.53 -26.42 9.98
N ASN A 576 15.64 -25.93 9.44
CA ASN A 576 15.65 -24.80 8.51
C ASN A 576 14.93 -23.53 9.02
N CYS A 577 14.84 -23.32 10.34
CA CYS A 577 14.31 -22.08 10.92
C CYS A 577 15.39 -21.00 10.93
N TYR A 578 14.99 -19.73 10.84
CA TYR A 578 15.86 -18.56 10.89
C TYR A 578 15.69 -17.83 12.22
N TYR A 579 16.77 -17.74 13.00
CA TYR A 579 16.82 -17.05 14.27
C TYR A 579 17.58 -15.73 14.12
N LYS A 580 16.89 -14.61 14.32
CA LYS A 580 17.48 -13.27 14.28
C LYS A 580 17.37 -12.60 15.67
N PRO A 581 18.43 -12.56 16.48
CA PRO A 581 18.40 -11.77 17.70
C PRO A 581 18.16 -10.30 17.36
N GLY A 582 17.35 -9.63 18.17
CA GLY A 582 17.04 -8.21 18.01
C GLY A 582 17.44 -7.39 19.25
N PRO A 583 17.09 -6.10 19.27
CA PRO A 583 17.43 -5.19 20.37
C PRO A 583 16.94 -5.65 21.75
N ALA A 584 15.77 -6.30 21.88
CA ALA A 584 15.31 -6.91 23.14
C ALA A 584 16.10 -8.17 23.52
N THR A 585 16.65 -8.90 22.55
CA THR A 585 17.44 -10.12 22.80
C THR A 585 18.77 -9.80 23.46
N GLY A 586 19.39 -8.69 23.04
CA GLY A 586 20.72 -8.30 23.48
C GLY A 586 21.79 -9.31 23.04
N THR A 587 22.86 -9.41 23.83
CA THR A 587 24.07 -10.18 23.47
C THR A 587 24.36 -11.37 24.38
N ASN A 588 23.40 -11.75 25.24
CA ASN A 588 23.57 -12.88 26.16
C ASN A 588 23.43 -14.24 25.41
N ASN A 589 23.48 -15.35 26.15
CA ASN A 589 23.39 -16.69 25.56
C ASN A 589 22.08 -16.99 24.80
N ARG A 590 21.02 -16.21 24.99
CA ARG A 590 19.77 -16.31 24.22
C ARG A 590 19.95 -15.81 22.78
N SER A 591 20.93 -14.95 22.50
CA SER A 591 21.17 -14.41 21.15
C SER A 591 21.58 -15.47 20.13
N TYR A 592 22.11 -16.61 20.59
CA TYR A 592 22.53 -17.72 19.73
C TYR A 592 21.86 -19.07 20.07
N ARG A 593 20.75 -19.03 20.80
CA ARG A 593 20.00 -20.23 21.22
C ARG A 593 19.11 -20.71 20.07
N VAL A 594 19.18 -22.01 19.75
CA VAL A 594 18.21 -22.69 18.88
C VAL A 594 17.05 -23.24 19.71
N LEU A 595 17.36 -23.94 20.82
CA LEU A 595 16.37 -24.46 21.75
C LEU A 595 17.01 -24.74 23.13
N SER A 596 16.43 -24.20 24.19
CA SER A 596 16.72 -24.64 25.56
C SER A 596 15.85 -25.85 25.91
N SER A 597 16.42 -27.06 25.95
CA SER A 597 15.65 -28.30 26.06
C SER A 597 15.98 -29.16 27.29
N ASP A 598 15.10 -30.13 27.58
CA ASP A 598 15.32 -31.18 28.58
C ASP A 598 16.02 -32.39 27.90
N PRO A 599 16.95 -33.10 28.56
CA PRO A 599 17.69 -34.23 27.98
C PRO A 599 16.80 -35.43 27.56
N THR A 600 15.53 -35.43 27.96
CA THR A 600 14.54 -36.42 27.53
C THR A 600 13.99 -36.18 26.13
N ALA A 601 14.23 -35.01 25.53
CA ALA A 601 13.81 -34.73 24.15
C ALA A 601 14.45 -35.71 23.17
N ARG A 602 13.74 -36.04 22.09
CA ARG A 602 14.26 -36.81 20.94
C ARG A 602 14.02 -35.98 19.70
N ALA A 603 15.06 -35.40 19.12
CA ALA A 603 14.89 -34.39 18.09
C ALA A 603 15.81 -34.59 16.89
N TYR A 604 15.26 -34.35 15.71
CA TYR A 604 16.04 -34.08 14.50
C TYR A 604 16.16 -32.57 14.32
N ILE A 605 17.33 -32.01 14.67
CA ILE A 605 17.62 -30.58 14.61
C ILE A 605 18.74 -30.36 13.59
N ASN A 606 18.41 -29.67 12.49
CA ASN A 606 19.35 -29.46 11.37
C ASN A 606 18.98 -28.23 10.52
N GLY A 607 19.98 -27.57 9.95
CA GLY A 607 19.82 -26.52 8.95
C GLY A 607 19.29 -25.19 9.49
N ASN A 608 19.12 -25.07 10.81
CA ASN A 608 18.69 -23.81 11.41
C ASN A 608 19.81 -22.78 11.30
N TYR A 609 19.44 -21.55 10.92
CA TYR A 609 20.36 -20.45 10.74
C TYR A 609 20.23 -19.47 11.91
N VAL A 610 21.34 -19.04 12.48
CA VAL A 610 21.37 -18.10 13.61
C VAL A 610 22.20 -16.88 13.22
N ALA A 611 21.51 -15.77 12.94
CA ALA A 611 22.15 -14.53 12.53
C ALA A 611 23.11 -14.04 13.64
N GLY A 612 24.34 -13.73 13.26
CA GLY A 612 25.40 -13.33 14.19
C GLY A 612 26.14 -14.49 14.88
N SER A 613 25.81 -15.75 14.57
CA SER A 613 26.53 -16.93 15.09
C SER A 613 26.81 -17.98 14.01
N SER A 614 27.97 -17.85 13.35
CA SER A 614 28.43 -18.82 12.35
C SER A 614 28.64 -20.21 12.94
N ASP A 615 29.13 -20.30 14.18
CA ASP A 615 29.39 -21.58 14.85
C ASP A 615 28.09 -22.35 15.09
N VAL A 616 27.04 -21.68 15.59
CA VAL A 616 25.74 -22.33 15.82
C VAL A 616 25.04 -22.65 14.51
N THR A 617 25.22 -21.81 13.49
CA THR A 617 24.69 -22.10 12.14
C THR A 617 25.34 -23.33 11.53
N ALA A 618 26.65 -23.53 11.74
CA ALA A 618 27.38 -24.70 11.26
C ALA A 618 27.10 -25.97 12.09
N ASP A 619 26.91 -25.81 13.40
CA ASP A 619 26.50 -26.89 14.31
C ASP A 619 25.47 -26.38 15.33
N ASN A 620 24.20 -26.70 15.08
CA ASN A 620 23.10 -26.30 15.95
C ASN A 620 23.24 -26.89 17.36
N TRP A 621 23.83 -28.09 17.50
CA TRP A 621 23.69 -28.89 18.71
C TRP A 621 24.58 -28.44 19.87
N THR A 622 25.85 -28.13 19.60
CA THR A 622 26.80 -27.88 20.69
C THR A 622 26.41 -26.61 21.47
N ARG A 623 26.54 -25.44 20.84
CA ARG A 623 26.29 -24.15 21.48
C ARG A 623 24.81 -23.73 21.47
N GLY A 624 24.07 -24.18 20.46
CA GLY A 624 22.66 -23.82 20.26
C GLY A 624 21.67 -24.65 21.07
N ILE A 625 22.07 -25.82 21.58
CA ILE A 625 21.22 -26.75 22.35
C ILE A 625 21.88 -27.18 23.67
N TRP A 626 23.02 -27.88 23.63
CA TRP A 626 23.58 -28.52 24.83
C TRP A 626 24.18 -27.54 25.84
N GLU A 627 24.71 -26.41 25.38
CA GLU A 627 25.10 -25.28 26.26
C GLU A 627 23.90 -24.45 26.74
N GLN A 628 22.70 -24.72 26.21
CA GLN A 628 21.48 -23.99 26.52
C GLN A 628 20.58 -24.69 27.55
N PHE A 629 21.03 -25.81 28.12
CA PHE A 629 20.29 -26.48 29.18
C PHE A 629 20.01 -25.55 30.35
N ASP A 630 18.83 -25.74 30.96
CA ASP A 630 18.49 -25.00 32.17
C ASP A 630 19.46 -25.36 33.30
N SER A 631 19.95 -24.34 34.01
CA SER A 631 20.93 -24.52 35.08
C SER A 631 20.46 -25.45 36.21
N SER A 632 19.14 -25.61 36.39
CA SER A 632 18.56 -26.53 37.38
C SER A 632 18.83 -28.00 37.08
N LEU A 633 19.17 -28.35 35.84
CA LEU A 633 19.53 -29.72 35.45
C LEU A 633 20.96 -30.10 35.85
N GLY A 634 21.78 -29.14 36.27
CA GLY A 634 23.18 -29.38 36.59
C GLY A 634 23.98 -29.88 35.37
N THR A 635 24.89 -30.83 35.59
CA THR A 635 25.69 -31.41 34.50
C THR A 635 24.94 -32.56 33.84
N VAL A 636 24.52 -32.36 32.60
CA VAL A 636 23.90 -33.43 31.78
C VAL A 636 25.00 -34.34 31.22
N PRO A 637 24.94 -35.67 31.45
CA PRO A 637 25.91 -36.64 30.91
C PRO A 637 25.96 -36.64 29.39
N GLU A 638 27.15 -36.91 28.83
CA GLU A 638 27.34 -36.96 27.37
C GLU A 638 26.45 -38.02 26.69
N ALA A 639 26.24 -39.17 27.33
CA ALA A 639 25.34 -40.20 26.81
C ALA A 639 23.89 -39.69 26.65
N GLU A 640 23.41 -38.85 27.57
CA GLU A 640 22.06 -38.26 27.48
C GLU A 640 21.99 -37.19 26.39
N LYS A 641 23.02 -36.35 26.27
CA LYS A 641 23.14 -35.37 25.16
C LYS A 641 23.07 -36.05 23.79
N GLN A 642 23.82 -37.13 23.61
CA GLN A 642 23.81 -37.90 22.36
C GLN A 642 22.48 -38.61 22.14
N ALA A 643 21.83 -39.12 23.19
CA ALA A 643 20.51 -39.76 23.08
C ALA A 643 19.41 -38.80 22.62
N MET A 644 19.58 -37.48 22.78
CA MET A 644 18.64 -36.50 22.22
C MET A 644 18.65 -36.48 20.69
N LYS A 645 19.81 -36.74 20.06
CA LYS A 645 20.02 -36.62 18.62
C LYS A 645 19.39 -37.80 17.89
N MET A 646 18.37 -37.52 17.09
CA MET A 646 17.88 -38.49 16.13
C MET A 646 18.73 -38.45 14.85
N ALA A 647 19.06 -39.63 14.31
CA ALA A 647 19.84 -39.74 13.07
C ALA A 647 19.05 -39.32 11.82
N ASP A 648 17.73 -39.46 11.90
CA ASP A 648 16.79 -39.33 10.80
C ASP A 648 15.63 -38.44 11.22
N TYR A 649 15.03 -37.70 10.29
CA TYR A 649 13.75 -37.04 10.53
C TYR A 649 12.72 -38.02 11.09
N GLN A 650 11.88 -37.56 12.03
CA GLN A 650 10.57 -38.17 12.26
C GLN A 650 9.72 -38.08 10.99
N PRO A 651 8.71 -38.95 10.82
CA PRO A 651 7.71 -38.81 9.77
C PRO A 651 7.10 -37.40 9.76
N TYR A 652 6.74 -36.91 8.58
CA TYR A 652 5.98 -35.68 8.40
C TYR A 652 5.25 -35.73 7.06
N SER A 653 4.04 -35.18 7.07
CA SER A 653 3.22 -35.02 5.87
C SER A 653 3.85 -34.04 4.87
N LYS A 654 3.49 -34.14 3.60
CA LYS A 654 4.09 -33.37 2.50
C LYS A 654 4.10 -31.86 2.78
N VAL A 655 5.28 -31.24 2.69
CA VAL A 655 5.54 -29.80 2.89
C VAL A 655 6.58 -29.29 1.91
N THR A 656 6.47 -28.04 1.49
CA THR A 656 7.53 -27.34 0.75
C THR A 656 8.63 -26.94 1.72
N ASN A 657 9.87 -27.33 1.43
CA ASN A 657 11.02 -27.05 2.29
C ASN A 657 11.98 -26.07 1.63
N HIS A 658 12.23 -24.96 2.30
CA HIS A 658 13.23 -23.98 1.93
C HIS A 658 14.52 -24.17 2.75
N THR A 659 15.65 -23.61 2.30
CA THR A 659 16.75 -23.32 3.23
C THR A 659 16.31 -22.26 4.23
N ALA A 660 16.95 -22.14 5.39
CA ALA A 660 16.59 -21.11 6.37
C ALA A 660 16.67 -19.67 5.81
N ILE A 661 17.62 -19.38 4.92
CA ILE A 661 17.74 -18.08 4.26
C ILE A 661 16.58 -17.83 3.30
N GLN A 662 16.23 -18.80 2.45
CA GLN A 662 15.07 -18.66 1.57
C GLN A 662 13.77 -18.56 2.38
N ALA A 663 13.64 -19.33 3.46
CA ALA A 663 12.49 -19.24 4.36
C ALA A 663 12.36 -17.85 4.97
N TYR A 664 13.47 -17.21 5.36
CA TYR A 664 13.47 -15.82 5.81
C TYR A 664 12.84 -14.88 4.79
N ASP A 665 13.30 -14.92 3.54
CA ASP A 665 12.75 -14.06 2.49
C ASP A 665 11.27 -14.35 2.22
N LYS A 666 10.90 -15.63 2.09
CA LYS A 666 9.53 -16.04 1.77
C LYS A 666 8.54 -15.74 2.88
N VAL A 667 8.91 -15.95 4.14
CA VAL A 667 8.04 -15.65 5.28
C VAL A 667 7.79 -14.14 5.39
N LEU A 668 8.82 -13.31 5.23
CA LEU A 668 8.65 -11.86 5.26
C LEU A 668 7.79 -11.33 4.10
N GLU A 669 7.82 -12.01 2.95
CA GLU A 669 7.04 -11.60 1.79
C GLU A 669 5.59 -12.09 1.86
N TYR A 670 5.34 -13.34 2.28
CA TYR A 670 4.05 -14.01 2.10
C TYR A 670 3.34 -14.45 3.38
N ALA A 671 3.95 -14.46 4.56
CA ALA A 671 3.23 -14.87 5.77
C ALA A 671 2.21 -13.82 6.26
N GLY A 672 1.27 -14.28 7.09
CA GLY A 672 0.18 -13.50 7.68
C GLY A 672 -0.96 -13.30 6.70
N ALA A 673 -1.85 -12.34 6.95
CA ALA A 673 -2.93 -11.96 6.03
C ALA A 673 -2.36 -11.24 4.78
N SER A 674 -1.52 -11.91 4.01
CA SER A 674 -0.62 -11.32 3.02
C SER A 674 -1.28 -10.91 1.71
N LEU A 675 -2.50 -11.40 1.42
CA LEU A 675 -3.31 -10.87 0.32
C LEU A 675 -3.54 -9.37 0.50
N ARG A 676 -3.72 -8.92 1.74
CA ARG A 676 -3.92 -7.53 2.12
C ARG A 676 -3.13 -7.26 3.38
N ARG A 677 -1.84 -6.97 3.29
CA ARG A 677 -1.06 -6.68 4.49
C ARG A 677 -1.31 -5.27 5.00
N ASP A 678 -1.71 -5.12 6.26
CA ASP A 678 -1.90 -3.79 6.85
C ASP A 678 -0.58 -3.14 7.29
N VAL A 679 -0.65 -1.88 7.72
CA VAL A 679 0.53 -1.08 8.08
C VAL A 679 1.29 -1.63 9.30
N ILE A 680 0.61 -2.37 10.18
CA ILE A 680 1.21 -2.98 11.38
C ILE A 680 2.11 -4.14 10.95
N ASP A 681 1.57 -5.07 10.16
CA ASP A 681 2.33 -6.22 9.66
C ASP A 681 3.47 -5.76 8.74
N GLN A 682 3.24 -4.72 7.91
CA GLN A 682 4.29 -4.10 7.09
C GLN A 682 5.41 -3.49 7.95
N ARG A 683 5.06 -2.81 9.05
CA ARG A 683 6.05 -2.28 10.01
C ARG A 683 6.85 -3.41 10.65
N VAL A 684 6.19 -4.45 11.17
CA VAL A 684 6.86 -5.60 11.78
C VAL A 684 7.82 -6.27 10.80
N ILE A 685 7.42 -6.48 9.55
CA ILE A 685 8.31 -7.05 8.51
C ILE A 685 9.51 -6.14 8.24
N ARG A 686 9.30 -4.82 8.15
CA ARG A 686 10.41 -3.85 7.99
C ARG A 686 11.37 -3.93 9.17
N GLU A 687 10.86 -3.99 10.40
CA GLU A 687 11.66 -4.13 11.63
C GLU A 687 12.47 -5.43 11.64
N VAL A 688 11.87 -6.56 11.23
CA VAL A 688 12.58 -7.83 11.07
C VAL A 688 13.66 -7.75 9.99
N LYS A 689 13.42 -7.03 8.89
CA LYS A 689 14.40 -6.85 7.81
C LYS A 689 15.59 -5.99 8.28
N GLU A 690 15.30 -4.86 8.89
CA GLU A 690 16.29 -3.87 9.31
C GLU A 690 16.99 -4.25 10.62
N GLY A 691 16.43 -5.17 11.42
CA GLY A 691 16.94 -5.48 12.76
C GLY A 691 16.65 -4.35 13.75
N THR A 692 15.52 -3.66 13.59
CA THR A 692 15.11 -2.48 14.36
C THR A 692 13.84 -2.75 15.18
N TYR A 693 13.35 -1.74 15.88
CA TYR A 693 12.07 -1.71 16.58
C TYR A 693 11.49 -0.29 16.50
N THR A 694 10.17 -0.17 16.53
CA THR A 694 9.50 1.16 16.62
C THR A 694 9.05 1.47 18.04
N TYR A 695 8.43 0.51 18.72
CA TYR A 695 7.73 0.75 19.99
C TYR A 695 8.41 0.08 21.20
N ILE A 696 8.12 0.59 22.38
CA ILE A 696 8.55 0.05 23.68
C ILE A 696 7.37 0.12 24.66
N GLY A 697 7.31 -0.81 25.60
CA GLY A 697 6.27 -0.87 26.61
C GLY A 697 6.16 0.40 27.45
N SER A 698 4.95 0.88 27.74
CA SER A 698 4.75 2.08 28.57
C SER A 698 4.86 1.82 30.07
N LYS A 699 4.58 0.61 30.55
CA LYS A 699 4.42 0.33 31.98
C LYS A 699 5.79 0.21 32.68
N PRO A 700 5.85 0.51 34.00
CA PRO A 700 7.08 0.35 34.76
C PRO A 700 7.41 -1.14 34.91
N GLU A 701 8.66 -1.51 34.64
CA GLU A 701 9.17 -2.85 34.89
C GLU A 701 9.18 -3.13 36.40
N GLU A 702 8.74 -4.33 36.81
CA GLU A 702 8.54 -4.71 38.22
C GLU A 702 9.83 -4.61 39.07
N ASP A 703 11.00 -4.71 38.43
CA ASP A 703 12.31 -4.74 39.08
C ASP A 703 13.13 -3.45 38.89
N GLY A 704 12.52 -2.41 38.32
CA GLY A 704 13.17 -1.12 38.04
C GLY A 704 14.25 -1.17 36.97
N LYS A 705 14.35 -2.26 36.18
CA LYS A 705 15.28 -2.35 35.05
C LYS A 705 14.80 -1.52 33.84
N ASP A 706 15.71 -1.32 32.89
CA ASP A 706 15.42 -0.64 31.62
C ASP A 706 14.29 -1.34 30.85
N LYS A 707 13.59 -0.59 30.00
CA LYS A 707 12.54 -1.15 29.14
C LYS A 707 13.12 -2.07 28.06
N GLN A 708 12.35 -3.07 27.65
CA GLN A 708 12.75 -4.02 26.63
C GLN A 708 12.39 -3.50 25.22
N LEU A 709 13.41 -3.37 24.37
CA LEU A 709 13.31 -2.66 23.09
C LEU A 709 12.52 -3.45 22.04
N GLY A 710 11.34 -2.95 21.66
CA GLY A 710 10.44 -3.66 20.76
C GLY A 710 9.46 -4.59 21.45
N LEU A 711 9.36 -4.59 22.79
CA LEU A 711 8.31 -5.32 23.52
C LEU A 711 7.32 -4.31 24.11
N ILE A 712 6.05 -4.44 23.73
CA ILE A 712 4.97 -3.54 24.13
C ILE A 712 4.19 -4.11 25.33
N ASP A 713 3.51 -3.25 26.09
CA ASP A 713 2.72 -3.65 27.26
C ASP A 713 1.21 -3.49 27.06
N THR A 714 0.82 -2.62 26.12
CA THR A 714 -0.57 -2.32 25.76
C THR A 714 -0.66 -1.93 24.30
N VAL A 715 -1.83 -2.07 23.69
CA VAL A 715 -2.07 -1.59 22.32
C VAL A 715 -1.84 -0.07 22.20
N ALA A 716 -2.02 0.68 23.29
CA ALA A 716 -1.77 2.13 23.30
C ALA A 716 -0.27 2.51 23.15
N ASP A 717 0.65 1.55 23.23
CA ASP A 717 2.06 1.77 22.97
C ASP A 717 2.39 1.89 21.47
N THR A 718 1.45 1.47 20.61
CA THR A 718 1.64 1.36 19.15
C THR A 718 0.82 2.38 18.37
N GLU A 719 0.73 2.22 17.05
CA GLU A 719 -0.22 2.94 16.20
C GLU A 719 -1.70 2.61 16.51
N GLY A 720 -1.97 1.57 17.30
CA GLY A 720 -3.31 1.11 17.63
C GLY A 720 -4.07 0.48 16.45
N TYR A 721 -5.37 0.25 16.63
CA TYR A 721 -6.21 -0.30 15.56
C TYR A 721 -6.38 0.70 14.42
N VAL A 722 -5.87 0.36 13.25
CA VAL A 722 -5.95 1.21 12.06
C VAL A 722 -7.29 1.06 11.34
N PRO A 723 -7.80 2.10 10.68
CA PRO A 723 -8.97 1.98 9.80
C PRO A 723 -8.73 0.91 8.74
N VAL A 724 -9.71 0.01 8.58
CA VAL A 724 -9.70 -1.04 7.56
C VAL A 724 -10.53 -0.53 6.39
N LYS A 725 -9.92 -0.41 5.21
CA LYS A 725 -10.61 0.06 4.01
C LYS A 725 -11.51 -1.04 3.46
N SER A 726 -12.76 -0.70 3.18
CA SER A 726 -13.68 -1.56 2.41
C SER A 726 -13.76 -1.09 0.96
N LEU A 727 -13.90 -2.05 0.04
CA LEU A 727 -14.23 -1.80 -1.35
C LEU A 727 -15.72 -2.05 -1.60
N THR A 728 -16.25 -1.52 -2.69
CA THR A 728 -17.59 -1.87 -3.15
C THR A 728 -17.56 -3.30 -3.67
N LEU A 729 -18.50 -4.11 -3.20
CA LEU A 729 -18.66 -5.48 -3.66
C LEU A 729 -19.18 -5.53 -5.09
N TRP A 730 -18.68 -6.51 -5.83
CA TRP A 730 -19.37 -6.97 -7.02
C TRP A 730 -20.64 -7.74 -6.61
N PRO A 731 -21.75 -7.62 -7.35
CA PRO A 731 -22.95 -8.40 -7.08
C PRO A 731 -22.68 -9.91 -7.11
N ASP A 732 -23.39 -10.62 -6.24
CA ASP A 732 -23.58 -12.08 -6.19
C ASP A 732 -25.10 -12.26 -6.13
N THR A 733 -25.70 -12.55 -7.29
CA THR A 733 -27.14 -12.45 -7.50
C THR A 733 -27.90 -13.62 -6.88
N ASP A 734 -27.29 -14.80 -6.80
CA ASP A 734 -27.92 -16.00 -6.22
C ASP A 734 -27.41 -16.36 -4.82
N GLY A 735 -26.39 -15.67 -4.33
CA GLY A 735 -25.88 -15.78 -2.96
C GLY A 735 -25.09 -17.06 -2.72
N ASP A 736 -24.38 -17.55 -3.74
CA ASP A 736 -23.57 -18.77 -3.67
C ASP A 736 -22.12 -18.52 -3.22
N GLY A 737 -21.76 -17.26 -2.96
CA GLY A 737 -20.44 -16.84 -2.51
C GLY A 737 -19.45 -16.58 -3.65
N ILE A 738 -19.88 -16.64 -4.91
CA ILE A 738 -19.10 -16.32 -6.10
C ILE A 738 -19.72 -15.06 -6.76
N PRO A 739 -18.94 -13.99 -7.01
CA PRO A 739 -19.50 -12.82 -7.68
C PRO A 739 -19.90 -13.09 -9.14
N ASP A 740 -20.99 -12.48 -9.60
CA ASP A 740 -21.54 -12.62 -10.96
C ASP A 740 -20.47 -12.41 -12.04
N ILE A 741 -19.62 -11.39 -11.85
CA ILE A 741 -18.57 -11.05 -12.82
C ILE A 741 -17.52 -12.16 -12.94
N TRP A 742 -17.28 -12.90 -11.85
CA TRP A 742 -16.38 -14.04 -11.84
C TRP A 742 -17.08 -15.17 -12.59
N GLU A 743 -18.28 -15.55 -12.19
CA GLU A 743 -19.06 -16.60 -12.87
C GLU A 743 -19.14 -16.43 -14.39
N GLU A 744 -19.50 -15.23 -14.86
CA GLU A 744 -19.55 -14.89 -16.28
C GLU A 744 -18.19 -15.08 -16.97
N ALA A 745 -17.09 -14.69 -16.31
CA ALA A 745 -15.73 -14.87 -16.82
C ALA A 745 -15.36 -16.36 -16.97
N TYR A 746 -15.96 -17.25 -16.18
CA TYR A 746 -15.67 -18.69 -16.16
C TYR A 746 -16.78 -19.56 -16.79
N GLY A 747 -17.85 -18.94 -17.27
CA GLY A 747 -18.95 -19.61 -17.97
C GLY A 747 -19.93 -20.34 -17.04
N LEU A 748 -20.03 -19.88 -15.79
CA LEU A 748 -21.05 -20.27 -14.81
C LEU A 748 -22.31 -19.40 -14.98
N ASN A 749 -23.38 -19.73 -14.24
CA ASN A 749 -24.65 -19.03 -14.35
C ASN A 749 -24.95 -18.24 -13.06
N PRO A 750 -24.90 -16.89 -13.08
CA PRO A 750 -25.13 -16.02 -11.91
C PRO A 750 -26.54 -16.04 -11.30
N ASN A 751 -27.36 -17.03 -11.67
CA ASN A 751 -28.71 -17.21 -11.17
C ASN A 751 -28.96 -18.69 -10.77
N ASP A 752 -27.92 -19.52 -10.70
CA ASP A 752 -27.98 -20.92 -10.28
C ASP A 752 -27.02 -21.21 -9.12
N PRO A 753 -27.49 -21.06 -7.87
CA PRO A 753 -26.62 -21.18 -6.69
C PRO A 753 -26.16 -22.62 -6.44
N SER A 754 -26.64 -23.58 -7.23
CA SER A 754 -26.20 -24.97 -7.13
C SER A 754 -24.87 -25.21 -7.83
N ASP A 755 -24.42 -24.31 -8.70
CA ASP A 755 -23.21 -24.50 -9.48
C ASP A 755 -21.92 -24.21 -8.68
N ALA A 756 -21.95 -23.39 -7.61
CA ALA A 756 -20.85 -23.22 -6.66
C ALA A 756 -20.24 -24.55 -6.19
N TRP A 757 -21.08 -25.54 -5.87
CA TRP A 757 -20.64 -26.85 -5.39
C TRP A 757 -20.42 -27.89 -6.49
N GLN A 758 -20.67 -27.55 -7.75
CA GLN A 758 -20.37 -28.42 -8.88
C GLN A 758 -18.88 -28.35 -9.22
N ILE A 759 -18.38 -29.43 -9.80
CA ILE A 759 -17.03 -29.50 -10.36
C ILE A 759 -17.17 -29.34 -11.86
N ASN A 760 -16.73 -28.20 -12.40
CA ASN A 760 -16.74 -27.94 -13.83
C ASN A 760 -15.32 -27.95 -14.39
N SER A 761 -15.07 -28.75 -15.43
CA SER A 761 -13.74 -28.86 -16.05
C SER A 761 -13.28 -27.60 -16.79
N SER A 762 -14.19 -26.67 -17.10
CA SER A 762 -13.81 -25.35 -17.62
C SER A 762 -13.24 -24.42 -16.54
N VAL A 763 -13.60 -24.68 -15.28
CA VAL A 763 -13.22 -23.88 -14.10
C VAL A 763 -12.02 -24.53 -13.40
N ASP A 764 -12.11 -25.81 -13.08
CA ASP A 764 -11.01 -26.63 -12.57
C ASP A 764 -10.55 -27.63 -13.65
N PRO A 765 -9.44 -27.36 -14.36
CA PRO A 765 -8.90 -28.29 -15.34
C PRO A 765 -8.52 -29.67 -14.75
N ASN A 766 -8.28 -29.75 -13.43
CA ASN A 766 -7.98 -31.01 -12.75
C ASN A 766 -9.25 -31.78 -12.32
N GLY A 767 -10.42 -31.13 -12.32
CA GLY A 767 -11.71 -31.74 -12.01
C GLY A 767 -11.82 -32.31 -10.59
N ARG A 768 -11.23 -31.63 -9.60
CA ARG A 768 -11.19 -32.07 -8.20
C ARG A 768 -11.92 -31.12 -7.26
N TYR A 769 -11.83 -29.82 -7.49
CA TYR A 769 -12.36 -28.79 -6.61
C TYR A 769 -13.70 -28.24 -7.14
N PRO A 770 -14.69 -28.00 -6.27
CA PRO A 770 -15.91 -27.31 -6.66
C PRO A 770 -15.60 -25.86 -7.04
N ASN A 771 -16.46 -25.26 -7.87
CA ASN A 771 -16.26 -23.92 -8.44
C ASN A 771 -15.95 -22.86 -7.37
N ILE A 772 -16.65 -22.89 -6.23
CA ILE A 772 -16.42 -21.96 -5.11
C ILE A 772 -15.02 -22.08 -4.50
N GLU A 773 -14.47 -23.29 -4.41
CA GLU A 773 -13.11 -23.49 -3.90
C GLU A 773 -12.05 -23.09 -4.92
N VAL A 774 -12.36 -23.20 -6.22
CA VAL A 774 -11.52 -22.66 -7.29
C VAL A 774 -11.52 -21.14 -7.25
N TYR A 775 -12.67 -20.51 -6.98
CA TYR A 775 -12.76 -19.07 -6.75
C TYR A 775 -11.86 -18.65 -5.58
N PHE A 776 -11.99 -19.29 -4.42
CA PHE A 776 -11.14 -18.99 -3.25
C PHE A 776 -9.64 -19.17 -3.52
N HIS A 777 -9.29 -20.18 -4.32
CA HIS A 777 -7.91 -20.39 -4.76
C HIS A 777 -7.46 -19.30 -5.72
N ASN A 778 -8.28 -18.90 -6.69
CA ASN A 778 -7.93 -17.88 -7.68
C ASN A 778 -7.60 -16.52 -7.03
N LEU A 779 -8.29 -16.17 -5.94
CA LEU A 779 -8.00 -14.98 -5.14
C LEU A 779 -6.55 -14.95 -4.61
N VAL A 780 -5.93 -16.11 -4.38
CA VAL A 780 -4.63 -16.23 -3.70
C VAL A 780 -3.61 -17.12 -4.42
N GLN A 781 -3.90 -17.62 -5.63
CA GLN A 781 -3.03 -18.59 -6.32
C GLN A 781 -1.64 -18.02 -6.63
N HIS A 782 -1.55 -16.71 -6.84
CA HIS A 782 -0.27 -16.02 -7.03
C HIS A 782 0.60 -16.03 -5.77
N ILE A 783 -0.01 -15.90 -4.58
CA ILE A 783 0.68 -16.05 -3.30
C ILE A 783 1.19 -17.49 -3.17
N ILE A 784 0.34 -18.48 -3.42
CA ILE A 784 0.72 -19.91 -3.36
C ILE A 784 1.86 -20.23 -4.34
N TYR A 785 1.83 -19.66 -5.55
CA TYR A 785 2.89 -19.83 -6.53
C TYR A 785 4.21 -19.26 -6.03
N TYR A 786 4.24 -17.98 -5.64
CA TYR A 786 5.48 -17.29 -5.32
C TYR A 786 6.06 -17.68 -3.95
N GLN A 787 5.21 -17.99 -2.97
CA GLN A 787 5.67 -18.40 -1.63
C GLN A 787 6.47 -19.71 -1.68
N ASN A 788 6.12 -20.61 -2.60
CA ASN A 788 6.75 -21.92 -2.74
C ASN A 788 7.95 -21.92 -3.70
N GLN A 789 8.25 -20.80 -4.38
CA GLN A 789 9.37 -20.73 -5.31
C GLN A 789 10.72 -20.92 -4.62
N GLY A 790 11.55 -21.78 -5.21
CA GLY A 790 12.89 -22.08 -4.69
C GLY A 790 12.89 -23.12 -3.57
N GLY A 791 11.73 -23.58 -3.11
CA GLY A 791 11.56 -24.68 -2.18
C GLY A 791 11.61 -26.05 -2.87
N VAL A 792 11.89 -27.07 -2.08
CA VAL A 792 11.84 -28.48 -2.49
C VAL A 792 10.72 -29.15 -1.73
N VAL A 793 9.74 -29.70 -2.44
CA VAL A 793 8.64 -30.44 -1.80
C VAL A 793 9.16 -31.77 -1.25
N MET A 794 8.94 -32.02 0.04
CA MET A 794 9.39 -33.23 0.73
C MET A 794 8.27 -33.86 1.55
N GLU A 795 8.35 -35.18 1.75
CA GLU A 795 7.47 -35.96 2.61
C GLU A 795 8.33 -37.06 3.24
N LYS A 796 8.08 -37.42 4.50
CA LYS A 796 8.67 -38.61 5.12
C LYS A 796 7.58 -39.46 5.76
N LYS A 797 7.39 -40.66 5.20
CA LYS A 797 6.43 -41.65 5.66
C LYS A 797 7.00 -42.53 6.76
#